data_AF-A0A349DKB6-F1
#
_entry.id   AF-A0A349DKB6-F1
#
_cell.length_a   1.000
_cell.length_b   1.000
_cell.length_c   1.000
_cell.angle_alpha   90.00
_cell.angle_beta   90.00
_cell.angle_gamma   90.00
#
_symmetry.space_group_name_H-M   'P 1'
#
loop_
_entity.id
_entity.type
_entity.pdbx_description
1 polymer ?
#
loop_
_entity_poly.entity_id
_entity_poly.type
_entity_poly.pdbx_seq_one_letter_code
_entity_poly.pdbx_strand_id
1 'polypeptide(L)'
;MLKKTKLKRWQVVLRSHITAILMICIISIPGYSQFITTWKTDNPGTSGNNQITIPGTGSYAVTWEEVGNTGNTGTMNVNNTATITFPNAGTYKISITGALTQIKFNDTGDKAKILTIQQWGNITWASMETAFTGCVNLTYTATDAPNLNAVQSLAGMFRGCTSFNGAIGNWNIDNVTTIGGMFKDATSFNQSLDNWNTSKVTQMASVFEGASSFNGAIGSWKTGNVTSMIDMFKGATAFNQPIGSWNTIKVRYMNRMFQDAVAFDQPIGSWNVSNAELMDQVFFGATAFNQNLDDWNTSKATSMLNMFSGATSFNGAIGNWDLGNVTKITQMFKGAIKFNQPIGGWDISKITSLSFVFQGATAFNQDINKWNTTNVTRMDGTFSGASSFNQPLDNWNTSAVTNMTAMFQSAAAFNNSIGKWDVSQVTLMMQMFGDAKAFNQNINDWNTGNVVNMSGMFSGTDSFNQPLDKWNTSKVTDISAMFFGAKVFNQPLNSWNTQSVVGMNGTFGRSAFNQPLDAWNTANVASMVSTFQENVKFNHPIGSWNVSKVINMSGMFRGATGFNQSLAGWDITSVINMSDMLASSGLSTSNYDKTLTAWAGQNVKSNVPLGASGLKYCKAETQRVTLTSSKNWLISGDAKDCQAIDILVYTNGIEINNEEQFDFGTGASIVKTFTIENYGTGSALTLSGSPIVAVTAGTTFIVTEQPSAASIAAGASLTFKVTYTGISNNDTGTLSIASNDPDEGTFIIHLNGKTGKTDQAITFDLGNDASKTFGDAAFDLTATGGASGNPVTFTSSDVNVATISGNTVTIVGAGTATITANQAQNATHNAAAAVSQTLTIAKANQAIVFDLGNDASKTLSDAAFDLTAIGGASGNAITYTSSDTDVATISGSTVTIVGAGTTTITASQAGNNNYHAATNITQTLTVQSAITSLPEALKIGKLSVFPNPVSHTLRIKITGKTTHNYVEIAVLNQQGKKVLLMGKAIHNGAVEIPVDQLQAGKYLLQMNIGEETIVHRIVKL
;
A
#
# COMPACT_ATOMS: atom_id res chain seq x y z
N MET A 1 21.90 31.18 56.28
CA MET A 1 23.24 31.81 56.49
C MET A 1 24.23 31.16 55.53
N LEU A 2 25.35 31.70 55.04
CA LEU A 2 25.91 33.05 54.73
C LEU A 2 27.27 32.73 54.02
N LYS A 3 27.93 33.50 53.15
CA LYS A 3 27.66 34.68 52.28
C LYS A 3 28.83 34.73 51.26
N LYS A 4 28.68 35.37 50.08
CA LYS A 4 29.73 35.56 49.02
C LYS A 4 30.01 34.30 48.15
N THR A 5 30.39 34.37 46.87
CA THR A 5 30.75 35.53 46.00
C THR A 5 30.37 35.27 44.53
N LYS A 6 29.86 36.28 43.81
CA LYS A 6 29.69 36.27 42.35
C LYS A 6 30.97 36.73 41.63
N LEU A 7 31.02 36.48 40.31
CA LEU A 7 31.99 36.98 39.30
C LEU A 7 33.45 36.50 39.41
N LYS A 8 33.78 35.47 38.61
CA LYS A 8 35.09 35.35 37.90
C LYS A 8 35.01 34.32 36.75
N ARG A 9 34.54 34.75 35.57
CA ARG A 9 34.70 33.99 34.30
C ARG A 9 34.67 34.90 33.05
N TRP A 10 35.36 36.03 33.14
CA TRP A 10 35.62 36.96 32.04
C TRP A 10 37.04 37.52 32.20
N GLN A 11 38.08 36.76 31.80
CA GLN A 11 39.45 37.28 31.80
C GLN A 11 40.46 36.54 30.89
N VAL A 12 40.01 35.81 29.85
CA VAL A 12 40.91 35.24 28.81
C VAL A 12 40.34 35.43 27.38
N VAL A 13 39.87 36.63 27.05
CA VAL A 13 39.89 37.21 25.67
C VAL A 13 40.06 38.73 25.81
N LEU A 14 41.14 39.17 26.45
CA LEU A 14 41.41 40.60 26.70
C LEU A 14 42.86 40.95 26.40
N ARG A 15 43.31 40.67 25.16
CA ARG A 15 44.63 41.09 24.64
C ARG A 15 44.71 41.28 23.12
N SER A 16 43.57 41.64 22.54
CA SER A 16 43.40 42.26 21.21
C SER A 16 41.98 42.87 21.21
N HIS A 17 41.74 43.93 20.43
CA HIS A 17 40.51 44.76 20.43
C HIS A 17 40.34 45.80 21.57
N ILE A 18 41.43 46.28 22.20
CA ILE A 18 41.41 47.58 22.90
C ILE A 18 42.21 48.61 22.10
N THR A 19 41.58 49.08 21.03
CA THR A 19 41.81 50.35 20.33
C THR A 19 40.51 50.68 19.58
N ALA A 20 40.05 51.92 19.66
CA ALA A 20 38.88 52.46 18.97
C ALA A 20 37.46 52.05 19.45
N ILE A 21 37.12 52.32 20.72
CA ILE A 21 35.82 52.95 21.05
C ILE A 21 36.06 54.11 22.02
N LEU A 22 36.10 55.35 21.49
CA LEU A 22 35.72 56.56 22.22
C LEU A 22 35.34 57.66 21.21
N MET A 23 34.39 58.51 21.59
CA MET A 23 33.89 59.67 20.83
C MET A 23 33.26 59.38 19.45
N ILE A 24 31.96 59.07 19.51
CA ILE A 24 31.01 59.59 18.52
C ILE A 24 30.97 61.11 18.71
N CYS A 25 31.82 61.81 17.97
CA CYS A 25 31.67 63.24 17.69
C CYS A 25 31.33 63.37 16.20
N ILE A 26 30.32 64.19 15.89
CA ILE A 26 29.99 64.54 14.50
C ILE A 26 31.14 65.40 13.96
N ILE A 27 32.09 64.76 13.28
CA ILE A 27 33.11 65.42 12.48
C ILE A 27 32.76 65.12 11.02
N SER A 28 32.20 66.12 10.35
CA SER A 28 32.15 66.15 8.90
C SER A 28 33.58 66.19 8.36
N ILE A 29 34.10 65.05 7.88
CA ILE A 29 35.40 65.01 7.22
C ILE A 29 35.24 65.68 5.85
N PRO A 30 35.90 66.82 5.57
CA PRO A 30 35.82 67.45 4.26
C PRO A 30 36.69 66.66 3.28
N GLY A 31 36.08 65.91 2.36
CA GLY A 31 36.81 65.09 1.39
C GLY A 31 36.02 64.58 0.18
N TYR A 32 34.71 64.35 0.30
CA TYR A 32 33.92 63.68 -0.75
C TYR A 32 32.85 64.62 -1.34
N SER A 33 33.23 65.43 -2.31
CA SER A 33 32.35 66.37 -3.02
C SER A 33 31.79 65.85 -4.36
N GLN A 34 32.17 64.64 -4.78
CA GLN A 34 31.89 64.12 -6.12
C GLN A 34 31.24 62.74 -6.06
N PHE A 35 30.25 62.50 -6.92
CA PHE A 35 29.75 61.16 -7.24
C PHE A 35 30.63 60.55 -8.32
N ILE A 36 31.25 59.40 -8.05
CA ILE A 36 32.25 58.78 -8.92
C ILE A 36 31.76 57.42 -9.40
N THR A 37 31.78 57.24 -10.73
CA THR A 37 31.42 56.00 -11.42
C THR A 37 32.49 55.64 -12.45
N THR A 38 32.48 54.40 -12.93
CA THR A 38 33.26 53.99 -14.10
C THR A 38 32.33 53.44 -15.16
N TRP A 39 32.59 53.78 -16.42
CA TRP A 39 31.80 53.42 -17.58
C TRP A 39 32.69 52.87 -18.68
N LYS A 40 32.14 52.02 -19.55
CA LYS A 40 32.78 51.51 -20.76
C LYS A 40 31.92 51.87 -21.97
N THR A 41 32.44 52.73 -22.85
CA THR A 41 31.66 53.43 -23.89
C THR A 41 31.21 52.52 -25.03
N ASP A 42 31.96 51.44 -25.29
CA ASP A 42 31.75 50.43 -26.34
C ASP A 42 30.89 49.24 -25.89
N ASN A 43 30.44 49.20 -24.63
CA ASN A 43 29.38 48.29 -24.23
C ASN A 43 28.06 48.64 -24.93
N PRO A 44 27.12 47.68 -25.11
CA PRO A 44 25.83 47.94 -25.74
C PRO A 44 25.05 49.08 -25.07
N GLY A 45 24.46 49.96 -25.87
CA GLY A 45 23.68 51.10 -25.42
C GLY A 45 23.06 51.88 -26.57
N THR A 46 22.45 53.01 -26.24
CA THR A 46 21.78 53.92 -27.17
C THR A 46 22.71 54.97 -27.78
N SER A 47 23.78 55.36 -27.08
CA SER A 47 24.80 56.28 -27.61
C SER A 47 25.92 55.52 -28.37
N GLY A 48 26.69 56.23 -29.18
CA GLY A 48 27.79 55.65 -29.97
C GLY A 48 28.92 55.03 -29.12
N ASN A 49 29.82 54.27 -29.77
CA ASN A 49 30.85 53.48 -29.08
C ASN A 49 31.91 54.32 -28.33
N ASN A 50 32.01 55.62 -28.63
CA ASN A 50 32.82 56.60 -27.90
C ASN A 50 31.96 57.59 -27.10
N GLN A 51 30.76 57.17 -26.67
CA GLN A 51 29.82 58.01 -25.94
C GLN A 51 29.22 57.29 -24.71
N ILE A 52 28.76 58.08 -23.75
CA ILE A 52 27.80 57.65 -22.72
C ILE A 52 26.69 58.70 -22.59
N THR A 53 25.47 58.26 -22.31
CA THR A 53 24.35 59.10 -21.87
C THR A 53 24.15 58.93 -20.37
N ILE A 54 24.30 60.02 -19.62
CA ILE A 54 24.02 60.07 -18.17
C ILE A 54 22.55 60.50 -18.00
N PRO A 55 21.65 59.64 -17.50
CA PRO A 55 20.24 59.98 -17.33
C PRO A 55 20.01 60.72 -16.00
N GLY A 56 20.64 61.90 -15.88
CA GLY A 56 20.60 62.74 -14.69
C GLY A 56 19.44 63.75 -14.67
N THR A 57 19.09 64.27 -13.49
CA THR A 57 18.20 65.44 -13.32
C THR A 57 18.88 66.51 -12.50
N GLY A 58 18.74 67.77 -12.89
CA GLY A 58 19.37 68.93 -12.25
C GLY A 58 20.52 69.54 -13.08
N SER A 59 21.34 70.40 -12.47
CA SER A 59 22.42 71.14 -13.14
C SER A 59 23.75 70.80 -12.49
N TYR A 60 24.66 70.19 -13.24
CA TYR A 60 25.85 69.53 -12.70
C TYR A 60 27.04 69.60 -13.66
N ALA A 61 28.25 69.55 -13.11
CA ALA A 61 29.50 69.45 -13.87
C ALA A 61 29.97 67.99 -13.89
N VAL A 62 30.35 67.50 -15.06
CA VAL A 62 30.91 66.17 -15.27
C VAL A 62 32.36 66.31 -15.68
N THR A 63 33.25 65.63 -14.96
CA THR A 63 34.66 65.47 -15.30
C THR A 63 34.95 64.01 -15.62
N TRP A 64 35.85 63.75 -16.57
CA TRP A 64 36.23 62.39 -16.95
C TRP A 64 37.73 62.19 -17.12
N GLU A 65 38.16 60.95 -16.97
CA GLU A 65 39.53 60.45 -17.11
C GLU A 65 39.50 59.03 -17.68
N GLU A 66 40.27 58.75 -18.74
CA GLU A 66 40.39 57.40 -19.30
C GLU A 66 41.22 56.49 -18.37
N VAL A 67 40.67 55.33 -18.03
CA VAL A 67 41.30 54.35 -17.15
C VAL A 67 42.53 53.75 -17.85
N GLY A 68 43.71 54.06 -17.32
CA GLY A 68 45.01 53.66 -17.90
C GLY A 68 45.63 54.69 -18.85
N ASN A 69 44.96 55.82 -19.11
CA ASN A 69 45.49 56.91 -19.94
C ASN A 69 45.09 58.28 -19.36
N THR A 70 45.83 58.73 -18.34
CA THR A 70 45.56 59.98 -17.62
C THR A 70 45.71 61.26 -18.47
N GLY A 71 46.16 61.14 -19.72
CA GLY A 71 46.19 62.25 -20.68
C GLY A 71 44.85 62.49 -21.39
N ASN A 72 43.93 61.53 -21.36
CA ASN A 72 42.61 61.64 -21.98
C ASN A 72 41.56 61.99 -20.92
N THR A 73 41.50 63.30 -20.62
CA THR A 73 40.62 63.89 -19.61
C THR A 73 39.76 65.01 -20.20
N GLY A 74 38.64 65.34 -19.57
CA GLY A 74 37.87 66.53 -19.92
C GLY A 74 36.80 66.91 -18.89
N THR A 75 36.08 67.99 -19.19
CA THR A 75 35.03 68.55 -18.34
C THR A 75 33.88 69.12 -19.17
N MET A 76 32.65 69.01 -18.67
CA MET A 76 31.43 69.51 -19.32
C MET A 76 30.40 69.91 -18.26
N ASN A 77 29.77 71.07 -18.42
CA ASN A 77 28.58 71.43 -17.64
C ASN A 77 27.32 70.90 -18.33
N VAL A 78 26.42 70.30 -17.55
CA VAL A 78 25.29 69.51 -18.01
C VAL A 78 24.00 69.96 -17.31
N ASN A 79 22.89 69.99 -18.05
CA ASN A 79 21.55 70.16 -17.51
C ASN A 79 20.70 68.94 -17.86
N ASN A 80 20.17 68.26 -16.85
CA ASN A 80 19.40 67.03 -16.95
C ASN A 80 20.17 65.92 -17.70
N THR A 81 19.50 65.12 -18.54
CA THR A 81 20.14 64.05 -19.32
C THR A 81 21.05 64.63 -20.40
N ALA A 82 22.28 64.14 -20.50
CA ALA A 82 23.16 64.47 -21.63
C ALA A 82 24.03 63.30 -22.09
N THR A 83 24.40 63.36 -23.36
CA THR A 83 25.34 62.44 -24.01
C THR A 83 26.72 63.10 -24.09
N ILE A 84 27.70 62.50 -23.44
CA ILE A 84 29.11 62.91 -23.46
C ILE A 84 29.80 62.13 -24.58
N THR A 85 30.61 62.83 -25.38
CA THR A 85 31.44 62.22 -26.44
C THR A 85 32.91 62.29 -26.04
N PHE A 86 33.57 61.14 -26.03
CA PHE A 86 34.97 60.98 -25.68
C PHE A 86 35.84 60.90 -26.95
N PRO A 87 37.14 61.23 -26.88
CA PRO A 87 38.03 61.18 -28.04
C PRO A 87 38.12 59.79 -28.69
N ASN A 88 38.09 58.72 -27.89
CA ASN A 88 38.12 57.34 -28.33
C ASN A 88 37.08 56.49 -27.58
N ALA A 89 36.74 55.32 -28.13
CA ALA A 89 36.06 54.28 -27.36
C ALA A 89 37.00 53.72 -26.27
N GLY A 90 36.51 53.58 -25.05
CA GLY A 90 37.34 53.19 -23.90
C GLY A 90 36.58 53.07 -22.58
N THR A 91 37.33 52.87 -21.50
CA THR A 91 36.79 52.84 -20.13
C THR A 91 37.15 54.14 -19.43
N TYR A 92 36.15 54.85 -18.91
CA TYR A 92 36.29 56.18 -18.33
C TYR A 92 35.78 56.22 -16.90
N LYS A 93 36.57 56.83 -16.01
CA LYS A 93 36.13 57.28 -14.69
C LYS A 93 35.39 58.60 -14.87
N ILE A 94 34.17 58.68 -14.35
CA ILE A 94 33.26 59.82 -14.46
C ILE A 94 33.01 60.35 -13.05
N SER A 95 33.37 61.62 -12.81
CA SER A 95 33.20 62.29 -11.51
C SER A 95 32.27 63.49 -11.67
N ILE A 96 31.14 63.47 -10.96
CA ILE A 96 30.06 64.47 -11.07
C ILE A 96 30.01 65.35 -9.82
N THR A 97 29.88 66.66 -10.01
CA THR A 97 29.69 67.67 -8.96
C THR A 97 28.54 68.62 -9.30
N GLY A 98 28.03 69.36 -8.31
CA GLY A 98 26.91 70.30 -8.50
C GLY A 98 25.55 69.69 -8.14
N ALA A 99 24.47 70.31 -8.61
CA ALA A 99 23.10 70.03 -8.20
C ALA A 99 22.43 68.93 -9.03
N LEU A 100 23.07 67.76 -9.13
CA LEU A 100 22.40 66.52 -9.55
C LEU A 100 21.45 66.07 -8.43
N THR A 101 20.22 65.66 -8.76
CA THR A 101 19.22 65.25 -7.74
C THR A 101 18.62 63.87 -7.98
N GLN A 102 18.79 63.30 -9.18
CA GLN A 102 18.34 61.95 -9.53
C GLN A 102 19.21 61.40 -10.67
N ILE A 103 19.46 60.09 -10.65
CA ILE A 103 19.83 59.28 -11.82
C ILE A 103 18.66 58.34 -12.07
N LYS A 104 18.28 58.11 -13.34
CA LYS A 104 17.15 57.24 -13.69
C LYS A 104 17.35 56.52 -15.03
N PHE A 105 18.03 55.38 -15.01
CA PHE A 105 18.12 54.49 -16.18
C PHE A 105 16.76 53.87 -16.55
N ASN A 106 15.99 53.39 -15.56
CA ASN A 106 14.65 52.82 -15.75
C ASN A 106 14.57 51.79 -16.91
N ASP A 107 15.55 50.89 -16.99
CA ASP A 107 15.71 49.90 -18.06
C ASP A 107 15.93 50.47 -19.49
N THR A 108 16.31 51.74 -19.61
CA THR A 108 16.56 52.42 -20.91
C THR A 108 17.99 52.98 -21.02
N GLY A 109 18.31 53.53 -22.19
CA GLY A 109 19.57 54.23 -22.43
C GLY A 109 20.81 53.33 -22.34
N ASP A 110 21.88 53.89 -21.79
CA ASP A 110 23.21 53.26 -21.73
C ASP A 110 23.42 52.40 -20.48
N LYS A 111 22.37 51.72 -20.02
CA LYS A 111 22.35 50.90 -18.79
C LYS A 111 23.45 49.85 -18.70
N ALA A 112 23.90 49.27 -19.82
CA ALA A 112 25.01 48.30 -19.82
C ALA A 112 26.41 48.95 -19.92
N LYS A 113 26.50 50.27 -20.13
CA LYS A 113 27.77 51.01 -20.21
C LYS A 113 28.30 51.39 -18.83
N ILE A 114 27.46 51.61 -17.82
CA ILE A 114 27.93 51.82 -16.44
C ILE A 114 28.45 50.50 -15.84
N LEU A 115 29.64 50.55 -15.23
CA LEU A 115 30.35 49.37 -14.70
C LEU A 115 30.46 49.35 -13.17
N THR A 116 30.66 50.50 -12.52
CA THR A 116 30.78 50.54 -11.06
C THR A 116 30.41 51.89 -10.46
N ILE A 117 29.84 51.87 -9.25
CA ILE A 117 29.78 53.03 -8.35
C ILE A 117 30.97 52.94 -7.41
N GLN A 118 31.85 53.95 -7.46
CA GLN A 118 33.09 54.04 -6.68
C GLN A 118 32.97 55.01 -5.50
N GLN A 119 32.08 56.00 -5.58
CA GLN A 119 31.87 56.99 -4.51
C GLN A 119 30.51 57.67 -4.66
N TRP A 120 29.82 57.92 -3.55
CA TRP A 120 28.55 58.64 -3.54
C TRP A 120 28.69 60.16 -3.45
N GLY A 121 29.68 60.63 -2.70
CA GLY A 121 29.87 62.05 -2.42
C GLY A 121 28.75 62.65 -1.57
N ASN A 122 28.67 63.98 -1.57
CA ASN A 122 27.72 64.76 -0.75
C ASN A 122 26.40 65.12 -1.47
N ILE A 123 26.08 64.44 -2.58
CA ILE A 123 24.87 64.72 -3.38
C ILE A 123 23.60 64.47 -2.56
N THR A 124 22.73 65.48 -2.49
CA THR A 124 21.39 65.40 -1.89
C THR A 124 20.40 64.82 -2.91
N TRP A 125 20.13 63.52 -2.81
CA TRP A 125 19.24 62.83 -3.73
C TRP A 125 17.77 63.13 -3.41
N ALA A 126 16.99 63.49 -4.44
CA ALA A 126 15.54 63.69 -4.35
C ALA A 126 14.78 62.38 -4.58
N SER A 127 15.32 61.46 -5.41
CA SER A 127 14.77 60.12 -5.62
C SER A 127 15.85 59.16 -6.12
N MET A 128 15.74 57.90 -5.70
CA MET A 128 16.52 56.76 -6.24
C MET A 128 15.61 55.75 -6.98
N GLU A 129 14.36 56.09 -7.20
CA GLU A 129 13.39 55.19 -7.81
C GLU A 129 13.81 54.84 -9.25
N THR A 130 13.93 53.54 -9.52
CA THR A 130 14.43 52.96 -10.78
C THR A 130 15.81 53.44 -11.21
N ALA A 131 16.64 53.93 -10.26
CA ALA A 131 17.85 54.68 -10.57
C ALA A 131 18.80 53.92 -11.49
N PHE A 132 19.10 52.65 -11.17
CA PHE A 132 20.01 51.78 -11.92
C PHE A 132 19.28 50.59 -12.57
N THR A 133 17.96 50.64 -12.73
CA THR A 133 17.21 49.51 -13.30
C THR A 133 17.77 49.09 -14.65
N GLY A 134 18.05 47.79 -14.80
CA GLY A 134 18.60 47.18 -16.01
C GLY A 134 20.12 47.32 -16.19
N CYS A 135 20.85 47.85 -15.21
CA CYS A 135 22.30 48.00 -15.29
C CYS A 135 23.02 46.67 -15.00
N VAL A 136 22.91 45.72 -15.93
CA VAL A 136 23.41 44.33 -15.78
C VAL A 136 24.90 44.23 -15.41
N ASN A 137 25.73 45.18 -15.86
CA ASN A 137 27.18 45.20 -15.61
C ASN A 137 27.56 45.96 -14.34
N LEU A 138 26.59 46.47 -13.57
CA LEU A 138 26.84 47.35 -12.43
C LEU A 138 27.38 46.57 -11.22
N THR A 139 28.65 46.82 -10.91
CA THR A 139 29.31 46.40 -9.67
C THR A 139 29.36 47.56 -8.66
N TYR A 140 29.89 47.34 -7.46
CA TYR A 140 29.90 48.33 -6.39
C TYR A 140 31.21 48.26 -5.60
N THR A 141 31.90 49.38 -5.48
CA THR A 141 33.17 49.52 -4.75
C THR A 141 33.19 50.70 -3.77
N ALA A 142 32.11 51.49 -3.71
CA ALA A 142 32.00 52.64 -2.83
C ALA A 142 32.00 52.27 -1.34
N THR A 143 32.77 53.02 -0.55
CA THR A 143 32.86 52.87 0.91
C THR A 143 32.09 53.95 1.68
N ASP A 144 31.68 55.03 1.01
CA ASP A 144 30.76 56.03 1.53
C ASP A 144 29.29 55.65 1.25
N ALA A 145 28.36 56.44 1.80
CA ALA A 145 26.92 56.20 1.69
C ALA A 145 26.21 57.42 1.07
N PRO A 146 25.16 57.22 0.24
CA PRO A 146 24.39 58.32 -0.32
C PRO A 146 23.62 59.09 0.75
N ASN A 147 23.49 60.40 0.57
CA ASN A 147 22.60 61.21 1.39
C ASN A 147 21.14 61.02 0.91
N LEU A 148 20.44 60.07 1.56
CA LEU A 148 19.06 59.69 1.27
C LEU A 148 18.03 60.47 2.10
N ASN A 149 18.42 61.53 2.83
CA ASN A 149 17.52 62.21 3.78
C ASN A 149 16.22 62.75 3.15
N ALA A 150 16.23 63.10 1.86
CA ALA A 150 15.05 63.54 1.11
C ALA A 150 14.35 62.43 0.30
N VAL A 151 14.91 61.21 0.25
CA VAL A 151 14.41 60.09 -0.55
C VAL A 151 13.34 59.30 0.22
N GLN A 152 12.16 59.17 -0.37
CA GLN A 152 11.05 58.37 0.17
C GLN A 152 10.91 56.98 -0.49
N SER A 153 11.46 56.81 -1.70
CA SER A 153 11.34 55.60 -2.51
C SER A 153 12.70 55.14 -3.02
N LEU A 154 13.03 53.87 -2.73
CA LEU A 154 14.12 53.10 -3.34
C LEU A 154 13.56 52.06 -4.34
N ALA A 155 12.31 52.20 -4.77
CA ALA A 155 11.61 51.18 -5.56
C ALA A 155 12.36 50.89 -6.87
N GLY A 156 12.58 49.60 -7.16
CA GLY A 156 13.28 49.16 -8.36
C GLY A 156 14.74 49.62 -8.53
N MET A 157 15.38 50.25 -7.52
CA MET A 157 16.67 50.94 -7.66
C MET A 157 17.75 50.10 -8.35
N PHE A 158 17.88 48.82 -8.00
CA PHE A 158 18.84 47.86 -8.55
C PHE A 158 18.16 46.72 -9.32
N ARG A 159 16.90 46.89 -9.74
CA ARG A 159 16.17 45.85 -10.48
C ARG A 159 16.93 45.45 -11.76
N GLY A 160 17.15 44.17 -12.00
CA GLY A 160 17.89 43.66 -13.15
C GLY A 160 19.39 43.96 -13.14
N CYS A 161 19.95 44.46 -12.03
CA CYS A 161 21.40 44.62 -11.88
C CYS A 161 22.02 43.26 -11.51
N THR A 162 22.10 42.35 -12.48
CA THR A 162 22.53 40.96 -12.27
C THR A 162 23.91 40.84 -11.63
N SER A 163 24.84 41.76 -11.92
CA SER A 163 26.19 41.80 -11.33
C SER A 163 26.30 42.57 -10.00
N PHE A 164 25.22 43.16 -9.48
CA PHE A 164 25.29 44.03 -8.30
C PHE A 164 25.31 43.20 -7.00
N ASN A 165 26.33 43.44 -6.18
CA ASN A 165 26.48 42.79 -4.86
C ASN A 165 27.08 43.76 -3.82
N GLY A 166 26.62 45.02 -3.83
CA GLY A 166 27.20 46.10 -3.03
C GLY A 166 26.86 46.05 -1.54
N ALA A 167 27.85 46.27 -0.68
CA ALA A 167 27.71 46.25 0.78
C ALA A 167 27.04 47.54 1.32
N ILE A 168 25.73 47.66 1.09
CA ILE A 168 24.92 48.86 1.35
C ILE A 168 24.20 48.87 2.71
N GLY A 169 24.52 47.93 3.59
CA GLY A 169 23.91 47.83 4.94
C GLY A 169 24.20 49.02 5.86
N ASN A 170 25.14 49.90 5.51
CA ASN A 170 25.46 51.15 6.23
C ASN A 170 24.63 52.36 5.78
N TRP A 171 23.75 52.24 4.78
CA TRP A 171 22.94 53.34 4.29
C TRP A 171 21.86 53.78 5.30
N ASN A 172 21.70 55.09 5.49
CA ASN A 172 20.58 55.62 6.26
C ASN A 172 19.30 55.63 5.40
N ILE A 173 18.29 54.88 5.80
CA ILE A 173 16.99 54.80 5.11
C ILE A 173 15.81 55.33 5.96
N ASP A 174 16.08 56.11 7.02
CA ASP A 174 15.09 56.52 8.04
C ASP A 174 13.84 57.22 7.49
N ASN A 175 13.87 57.78 6.28
CA ASN A 175 12.74 58.46 5.61
C ASN A 175 12.11 57.65 4.46
N VAL A 176 12.64 56.47 4.14
CA VAL A 176 12.14 55.61 3.07
C VAL A 176 10.87 54.88 3.52
N THR A 177 9.84 54.92 2.68
CA THR A 177 8.55 54.23 2.88
C THR A 177 8.35 53.08 1.89
N THR A 178 9.03 53.12 0.74
CA THR A 178 8.88 52.13 -0.34
C THR A 178 10.24 51.57 -0.77
N ILE A 179 10.39 50.25 -0.68
CA ILE A 179 11.56 49.50 -1.19
C ILE A 179 11.17 48.41 -2.20
N GLY A 180 9.91 48.39 -2.66
CA GLY A 180 9.37 47.34 -3.52
C GLY A 180 10.18 47.15 -4.80
N GLY A 181 10.46 45.89 -5.15
CA GLY A 181 11.24 45.53 -6.33
C GLY A 181 12.71 45.97 -6.33
N MET A 182 13.26 46.49 -5.22
CA MET A 182 14.60 47.12 -5.19
C MET A 182 15.72 46.23 -5.74
N PHE A 183 15.71 44.93 -5.44
CA PHE A 183 16.68 43.93 -5.92
C PHE A 183 16.04 42.89 -6.82
N LYS A 184 14.88 43.18 -7.43
CA LYS A 184 14.21 42.25 -8.33
C LYS A 184 15.15 41.88 -9.49
N ASP A 185 15.33 40.60 -9.79
CA ASP A 185 16.24 40.07 -10.81
C ASP A 185 17.73 40.43 -10.59
N ALA A 186 18.13 40.90 -9.40
CA ALA A 186 19.53 41.17 -9.03
C ALA A 186 20.23 39.87 -8.58
N THR A 187 20.45 38.96 -9.52
CA THR A 187 20.80 37.55 -9.28
C THR A 187 22.03 37.32 -8.41
N SER A 188 23.04 38.21 -8.41
CA SER A 188 24.25 38.08 -7.58
C SER A 188 24.18 38.78 -6.22
N PHE A 189 23.09 39.48 -5.89
CA PHE A 189 23.00 40.24 -4.64
C PHE A 189 22.85 39.31 -3.43
N ASN A 190 23.78 39.39 -2.48
CA ASN A 190 23.81 38.57 -1.27
C ASN A 190 24.41 39.30 -0.05
N GLN A 191 24.26 40.62 0.04
CA GLN A 191 24.75 41.40 1.17
C GLN A 191 23.73 41.51 2.29
N SER A 192 24.20 41.59 3.54
CA SER A 192 23.36 41.84 4.71
C SER A 192 22.78 43.26 4.69
N LEU A 193 21.50 43.37 5.04
CA LEU A 193 20.75 44.63 5.19
C LEU A 193 20.18 44.76 6.61
N ASP A 194 20.70 44.00 7.58
CA ASP A 194 20.11 43.87 8.91
C ASP A 194 20.11 45.18 9.73
N ASN A 195 21.08 46.06 9.47
CA ASN A 195 21.21 47.37 10.11
C ASN A 195 20.19 48.42 9.62
N TRP A 196 19.39 48.12 8.60
CA TRP A 196 18.42 49.07 8.03
C TRP A 196 17.22 49.31 8.94
N ASN A 197 16.92 50.57 9.26
CA ASN A 197 15.77 50.94 10.07
C ASN A 197 14.47 51.01 9.24
N THR A 198 13.85 49.87 8.95
CA THR A 198 12.65 49.80 8.09
C THR A 198 11.35 50.31 8.74
N SER A 199 11.38 51.02 9.88
CA SER A 199 10.15 51.32 10.65
C SER A 199 9.09 52.15 9.92
N LYS A 200 9.48 52.91 8.89
CA LYS A 200 8.54 53.68 8.04
C LYS A 200 8.14 52.96 6.76
N VAL A 201 8.72 51.79 6.46
CA VAL A 201 8.44 51.04 5.24
C VAL A 201 7.05 50.40 5.32
N THR A 202 6.24 50.64 4.30
CA THR A 202 4.88 50.08 4.15
C THR A 202 4.77 49.11 2.97
N GLN A 203 5.63 49.27 1.96
CA GLN A 203 5.61 48.50 0.72
C GLN A 203 6.89 47.67 0.52
N MET A 204 6.75 46.33 0.62
CA MET A 204 7.83 45.34 0.45
C MET A 204 7.52 44.27 -0.61
N ALA A 205 6.63 44.56 -1.57
CA ALA A 205 6.37 43.64 -2.68
C ALA A 205 7.61 43.46 -3.59
N SER A 206 7.86 42.25 -4.06
CA SER A 206 8.92 41.88 -5.02
C SER A 206 10.36 42.25 -4.64
N VAL A 207 10.69 42.60 -3.39
CA VAL A 207 12.01 43.18 -3.02
C VAL A 207 13.18 42.34 -3.50
N PHE A 208 13.09 41.01 -3.37
CA PHE A 208 14.09 40.01 -3.76
C PHE A 208 13.54 39.02 -4.81
N GLU A 209 12.49 39.38 -5.55
CA GLU A 209 11.94 38.52 -6.61
C GLU A 209 13.04 38.23 -7.65
N GLY A 210 13.38 36.97 -7.91
CA GLY A 210 14.45 36.58 -8.85
C GLY A 210 15.88 36.84 -8.36
N ALA A 211 16.08 37.33 -7.13
CA ALA A 211 17.41 37.47 -6.53
C ALA A 211 17.94 36.11 -6.03
N SER A 212 18.26 35.22 -6.98
CA SER A 212 18.52 33.80 -6.71
C SER A 212 19.64 33.52 -5.69
N SER A 213 20.70 34.34 -5.66
CA SER A 213 21.79 34.20 -4.67
C SER A 213 21.50 34.81 -3.31
N PHE A 214 20.36 35.47 -3.11
CA PHE A 214 20.11 36.27 -1.91
C PHE A 214 19.84 35.41 -0.67
N ASN A 215 20.74 35.50 0.31
CA ASN A 215 20.63 34.92 1.64
C ASN A 215 21.24 35.86 2.69
N GLY A 216 21.20 37.18 2.45
CA GLY A 216 21.75 38.20 3.34
C GLY A 216 20.82 38.50 4.52
N ALA A 217 21.37 38.70 5.72
CA ALA A 217 20.58 38.87 6.94
C ALA A 217 19.66 40.12 6.90
N ILE A 218 18.42 39.92 7.34
CA ILE A 218 17.30 40.89 7.39
C ILE A 218 16.35 40.64 8.60
N GLY A 219 16.78 39.85 9.58
CA GLY A 219 15.96 39.43 10.72
C GLY A 219 15.59 40.58 11.67
N SER A 220 16.39 41.65 11.70
CA SER A 220 16.17 42.86 12.51
C SER A 220 15.20 43.88 11.88
N TRP A 221 14.64 43.60 10.69
CA TRP A 221 13.70 44.48 10.02
C TRP A 221 12.40 44.69 10.82
N LYS A 222 11.96 45.94 10.90
CA LYS A 222 10.73 46.37 11.58
C LYS A 222 9.58 46.38 10.57
N THR A 223 8.85 45.27 10.46
CA THR A 223 7.80 45.07 9.44
C THR A 223 6.39 45.50 9.87
N GLY A 224 6.17 45.98 11.09
CA GLY A 224 4.83 46.24 11.66
C GLY A 224 3.97 47.33 10.98
N ASN A 225 4.49 47.98 9.93
CA ASN A 225 3.77 48.91 9.06
C ASN A 225 3.54 48.38 7.63
N VAL A 226 4.05 47.19 7.29
CA VAL A 226 3.93 46.59 5.97
C VAL A 226 2.55 46.01 5.76
N THR A 227 1.93 46.31 4.60
CA THR A 227 0.59 45.79 4.24
C THR A 227 0.63 44.74 3.13
N SER A 228 1.72 44.68 2.36
CA SER A 228 1.90 43.77 1.23
C SER A 228 3.34 43.22 1.17
N MET A 229 3.44 41.89 1.11
CA MET A 229 4.66 41.09 0.93
C MET A 229 4.56 40.20 -0.33
N ILE A 230 3.72 40.59 -1.29
CA ILE A 230 3.51 39.91 -2.58
C ILE A 230 4.86 39.66 -3.28
N ASP A 231 5.09 38.44 -3.77
CA ASP A 231 6.28 38.04 -4.53
C ASP A 231 7.64 38.33 -3.85
N MET A 232 7.69 38.66 -2.54
CA MET A 232 8.86 39.28 -1.89
C MET A 232 10.17 38.48 -2.02
N PHE A 233 10.10 37.15 -1.93
CA PHE A 233 11.23 36.22 -2.09
C PHE A 233 11.00 35.24 -3.24
N LYS A 234 10.10 35.56 -4.17
CA LYS A 234 9.77 34.66 -5.28
C LYS A 234 11.02 34.37 -6.13
N GLY A 235 11.43 33.12 -6.28
CA GLY A 235 12.63 32.73 -7.00
C GLY A 235 13.95 33.12 -6.33
N ALA A 236 13.93 33.56 -5.07
CA ALA A 236 15.13 33.74 -4.25
C ALA A 236 15.60 32.36 -3.74
N THR A 237 16.10 31.53 -4.65
CA THR A 237 16.30 30.08 -4.43
C THR A 237 17.25 29.75 -3.27
N ALA A 238 18.22 30.61 -2.96
CA ALA A 238 19.15 30.44 -1.84
C ALA A 238 18.65 31.01 -0.49
N PHE A 239 17.49 31.68 -0.45
CA PHE A 239 17.04 32.40 0.75
C PHE A 239 16.61 31.47 1.88
N ASN A 240 17.27 31.58 3.04
CA ASN A 240 16.93 30.81 4.24
C ASN A 240 17.30 31.58 5.54
N GLN A 241 17.08 32.89 5.58
CA GLN A 241 17.42 33.74 6.75
C GLN A 241 16.31 33.78 7.81
N PRO A 242 16.65 33.81 9.11
CA PRO A 242 15.68 33.78 10.20
C PRO A 242 14.85 35.08 10.24
N ILE A 243 13.55 34.95 9.93
CA ILE A 243 12.57 36.06 9.87
C ILE A 243 11.35 35.85 10.80
N GLY A 244 11.39 34.83 11.68
CA GLY A 244 10.31 34.55 12.65
C GLY A 244 10.04 35.67 13.66
N SER A 245 10.96 36.61 13.82
CA SER A 245 10.88 37.83 14.63
C SER A 245 9.99 38.93 14.03
N TRP A 246 9.62 38.82 12.75
CA TRP A 246 8.88 39.86 12.05
C TRP A 246 7.44 40.03 12.57
N ASN A 247 6.99 41.28 12.63
CA ASN A 247 5.61 41.62 12.95
C ASN A 247 4.78 41.75 11.67
N THR A 248 3.94 40.76 11.39
CA THR A 248 3.12 40.67 10.18
C THR A 248 1.68 41.16 10.36
N ILE A 249 1.31 41.73 11.52
CA ILE A 249 -0.10 41.96 11.89
C ILE A 249 -0.91 42.84 10.91
N LYS A 250 -0.26 43.68 10.10
CA LYS A 250 -0.91 44.54 9.09
C LYS A 250 -0.89 43.97 7.66
N VAL A 251 -0.24 42.83 7.43
CA VAL A 251 -0.09 42.22 6.10
C VAL A 251 -1.44 41.65 5.67
N ARG A 252 -1.97 42.14 4.54
CA ARG A 252 -3.19 41.65 3.90
C ARG A 252 -2.91 40.75 2.71
N TYR A 253 -1.79 40.98 2.02
CA TYR A 253 -1.43 40.27 0.80
C TYR A 253 -0.03 39.67 0.92
N MET A 254 0.05 38.33 0.85
CA MET A 254 1.30 37.57 0.86
C MET A 254 1.36 36.52 -0.25
N ASN A 255 0.50 36.64 -1.28
CA ASN A 255 0.48 35.72 -2.38
C ASN A 255 1.86 35.63 -3.08
N ARG A 256 2.30 34.40 -3.37
CA ARG A 256 3.60 34.06 -3.98
C ARG A 256 4.84 34.51 -3.18
N MET A 257 4.70 34.85 -1.88
CA MET A 257 5.81 35.42 -1.08
C MET A 257 7.09 34.57 -1.10
N PHE A 258 7.00 33.24 -1.01
CA PHE A 258 8.12 32.29 -1.08
C PHE A 258 8.00 31.33 -2.28
N GLN A 259 7.31 31.75 -3.36
CA GLN A 259 7.20 30.93 -4.57
C GLN A 259 8.60 30.62 -5.11
N ASP A 260 8.94 29.35 -5.30
CA ASP A 260 10.25 28.86 -5.77
C ASP A 260 11.44 29.32 -4.89
N ALA A 261 11.20 29.67 -3.62
CA ALA A 261 12.25 29.88 -2.61
C ALA A 261 12.76 28.52 -2.10
N VAL A 262 13.43 27.78 -3.00
CA VAL A 262 13.79 26.37 -2.87
C VAL A 262 14.40 25.99 -1.52
N ALA A 263 15.33 26.80 -0.99
CA ALA A 263 16.05 26.52 0.26
C ALA A 263 15.35 27.00 1.55
N PHE A 264 14.19 27.64 1.47
CA PHE A 264 13.55 28.28 2.62
C PHE A 264 12.89 27.27 3.57
N ASP A 265 13.35 27.22 4.81
CA ASP A 265 12.79 26.37 5.88
C ASP A 265 12.96 27.03 7.27
N GLN A 266 12.51 28.28 7.43
CA GLN A 266 12.67 29.04 8.68
C GLN A 266 11.39 29.10 9.52
N PRO A 267 11.49 29.01 10.86
CA PRO A 267 10.32 28.99 11.74
C PRO A 267 9.57 30.33 11.70
N ILE A 268 8.38 30.32 11.11
CA ILE A 268 7.47 31.46 10.95
C ILE A 268 6.08 31.23 11.55
N GLY A 269 5.87 30.13 12.30
CA GLY A 269 4.62 29.85 13.01
C GLY A 269 4.21 30.96 14.00
N SER A 270 5.18 31.70 14.54
CA SER A 270 4.95 32.86 15.44
C SER A 270 4.41 34.12 14.76
N TRP A 271 4.24 34.13 13.43
CA TRP A 271 3.69 35.27 12.70
C TRP A 271 2.19 35.48 12.95
N ASN A 272 1.79 36.72 13.21
CA ASN A 272 0.38 37.08 13.29
C ASN A 272 -0.17 37.36 11.89
N VAL A 273 -0.88 36.38 11.32
CA VAL A 273 -1.49 36.46 9.99
C VAL A 273 -2.99 36.78 10.02
N SER A 274 -3.54 37.23 11.15
CA SER A 274 -4.99 37.49 11.34
C SER A 274 -5.63 38.57 10.45
N ASN A 275 -4.83 39.25 9.62
CA ASN A 275 -5.29 40.19 8.59
C ASN A 275 -4.98 39.75 7.15
N ALA A 276 -4.39 38.57 6.94
CA ALA A 276 -4.11 38.04 5.61
C ALA A 276 -5.41 37.61 4.89
N GLU A 277 -5.62 38.15 3.68
CA GLU A 277 -6.81 37.91 2.86
C GLU A 277 -6.51 36.98 1.67
N LEU A 278 -5.32 37.10 1.09
CA LEU A 278 -4.85 36.35 -0.07
C LEU A 278 -3.55 35.61 0.24
N MET A 279 -3.62 34.28 0.27
CA MET A 279 -2.54 33.35 0.61
C MET A 279 -2.29 32.35 -0.54
N ASP A 280 -2.54 32.78 -1.78
CA ASP A 280 -2.28 31.97 -2.98
C ASP A 280 -0.77 31.76 -3.19
N GLN A 281 -0.36 30.53 -3.48
CA GLN A 281 1.02 30.17 -3.88
C GLN A 281 2.13 30.59 -2.89
N VAL A 282 1.82 30.82 -1.60
CA VAL A 282 2.80 31.32 -0.62
C VAL A 282 4.08 30.48 -0.59
N PHE A 283 3.95 29.15 -0.62
CA PHE A 283 5.05 28.17 -0.60
C PHE A 283 5.08 27.30 -1.86
N PHE A 284 4.55 27.80 -2.99
CA PHE A 284 4.62 27.08 -4.27
C PHE A 284 6.09 26.77 -4.60
N GLY A 285 6.46 25.52 -4.89
CA GLY A 285 7.84 25.15 -5.25
C GLY A 285 8.89 25.34 -4.14
N ALA A 286 8.50 25.69 -2.90
CA ALA A 286 9.40 25.79 -1.76
C ALA A 286 9.77 24.39 -1.22
N THR A 287 10.55 23.63 -2.00
CA THR A 287 10.75 22.19 -1.82
C THR A 287 11.37 21.78 -0.47
N ALA A 288 12.13 22.65 0.20
CA ALA A 288 12.68 22.41 1.54
C ALA A 288 11.68 22.67 2.68
N PHE A 289 10.66 23.50 2.47
CA PHE A 289 9.82 24.05 3.54
C PHE A 289 9.01 22.98 4.29
N ASN A 290 9.16 22.91 5.62
CA ASN A 290 8.50 21.92 6.48
C ASN A 290 8.23 22.45 7.90
N GLN A 291 7.85 23.72 8.04
CA GLN A 291 7.65 24.35 9.35
C GLN A 291 6.22 24.23 9.87
N ASN A 292 6.07 24.19 11.21
CA ASN A 292 4.78 24.23 11.87
C ASN A 292 4.13 25.62 11.72
N LEU A 293 2.88 25.66 11.24
CA LEU A 293 2.08 26.86 11.02
C LEU A 293 0.72 26.80 11.75
N ASP A 294 0.56 25.89 12.72
CA ASP A 294 -0.73 25.59 13.36
C ASP A 294 -1.28 26.76 14.20
N ASP A 295 -0.39 27.64 14.71
CA ASP A 295 -0.73 28.87 15.43
C ASP A 295 -1.23 30.01 14.51
N TRP A 296 -1.24 29.83 13.19
CA TRP A 296 -1.69 30.86 12.24
C TRP A 296 -3.21 31.03 12.26
N ASN A 297 -3.68 32.22 12.68
CA ASN A 297 -5.08 32.60 12.54
C ASN A 297 -5.42 32.96 11.08
N THR A 298 -5.99 32.00 10.35
CA THR A 298 -6.39 32.13 8.95
C THR A 298 -7.81 32.64 8.73
N SER A 299 -8.56 33.05 9.76
CA SER A 299 -10.01 33.36 9.70
C SER A 299 -10.44 34.45 8.68
N LYS A 300 -9.49 35.28 8.19
CA LYS A 300 -9.75 36.27 7.12
C LYS A 300 -9.30 35.84 5.73
N ALA A 301 -8.64 34.69 5.58
CA ALA A 301 -8.22 34.18 4.29
C ALA A 301 -9.44 33.85 3.42
N THR A 302 -9.40 34.27 2.16
CA THR A 302 -10.46 34.02 1.18
C THR A 302 -10.04 33.05 0.08
N SER A 303 -8.72 32.89 -0.12
CA SER A 303 -8.10 32.08 -1.16
C SER A 303 -6.74 31.56 -0.72
N MET A 304 -6.49 30.26 -0.94
CA MET A 304 -5.26 29.52 -0.66
C MET A 304 -4.86 28.66 -1.89
N LEU A 305 -5.09 29.16 -3.10
CA LEU A 305 -4.81 28.44 -4.35
C LEU A 305 -3.34 28.02 -4.42
N ASN A 306 -3.07 26.76 -4.74
CA ASN A 306 -1.70 26.25 -4.95
C ASN A 306 -0.73 26.52 -3.77
N MET A 307 -1.22 26.75 -2.53
CA MET A 307 -0.40 27.30 -1.44
C MET A 307 0.88 26.49 -1.13
N PHE A 308 0.82 25.16 -1.18
CA PHE A 308 1.93 24.22 -0.97
C PHE A 308 2.21 23.36 -2.22
N SER A 309 1.77 23.81 -3.40
CA SER A 309 1.92 23.08 -4.65
C SER A 309 3.42 22.97 -5.00
N GLY A 310 3.95 21.75 -5.08
CA GLY A 310 5.39 21.48 -5.26
C GLY A 310 6.25 21.63 -4.00
N ALA A 311 5.68 21.88 -2.82
CA ALA A 311 6.42 21.90 -1.55
C ALA A 311 6.70 20.46 -1.08
N THR A 312 7.62 19.76 -1.77
CA THR A 312 7.81 18.30 -1.65
C THR A 312 8.14 17.82 -0.24
N SER A 313 8.81 18.64 0.59
CA SER A 313 9.13 18.28 1.98
C SER A 313 8.04 18.60 2.99
N PHE A 314 7.00 19.34 2.59
CA PHE A 314 6.04 19.92 3.54
C PHE A 314 5.15 18.86 4.20
N ASN A 315 5.23 18.82 5.53
CA ASN A 315 4.38 18.05 6.43
C ASN A 315 4.23 18.78 7.79
N GLY A 316 4.31 20.11 7.79
CA GLY A 316 4.17 20.94 8.99
C GLY A 316 2.69 21.09 9.40
N ALA A 317 2.42 21.11 10.72
CA ALA A 317 1.05 21.14 11.23
C ALA A 317 0.29 22.42 10.83
N ILE A 318 -0.99 22.22 10.48
CA ILE A 318 -1.97 23.19 9.97
C ILE A 318 -3.42 22.79 10.34
N GLY A 319 -3.59 21.92 11.34
CA GLY A 319 -4.88 21.32 11.68
C GLY A 319 -5.87 22.33 12.27
N ASN A 320 -5.37 23.34 12.98
CA ASN A 320 -6.15 24.37 13.67
C ASN A 320 -6.55 25.57 12.79
N TRP A 321 -6.30 25.52 11.47
CA TRP A 321 -6.68 26.59 10.55
C TRP A 321 -8.20 26.73 10.38
N ASP A 322 -8.66 27.98 10.43
CA ASP A 322 -10.04 28.37 10.10
C ASP A 322 -10.14 28.62 8.58
N LEU A 323 -10.90 27.76 7.91
CA LEU A 323 -11.23 27.85 6.48
C LEU A 323 -12.65 28.41 6.22
N GLY A 324 -13.38 28.83 7.25
CA GLY A 324 -14.77 29.26 7.18
C GLY A 324 -15.04 30.49 6.29
N ASN A 325 -14.02 31.18 5.79
CA ASN A 325 -14.12 32.23 4.76
C ASN A 325 -13.38 31.91 3.44
N VAL A 326 -12.68 30.78 3.36
CA VAL A 326 -11.95 30.35 2.18
C VAL A 326 -12.92 29.78 1.14
N THR A 327 -12.78 30.23 -0.10
CA THR A 327 -13.61 29.76 -1.24
C THR A 327 -12.82 28.93 -2.26
N LYS A 328 -11.48 28.95 -2.17
CA LYS A 328 -10.56 28.41 -3.18
C LYS A 328 -9.35 27.72 -2.56
N ILE A 329 -9.24 26.41 -2.76
CA ILE A 329 -8.09 25.57 -2.38
C ILE A 329 -7.59 24.69 -3.53
N THR A 330 -8.02 24.93 -4.77
CA THR A 330 -7.58 24.17 -5.96
C THR A 330 -6.06 24.01 -5.98
N GLN A 331 -5.59 22.78 -6.17
CA GLN A 331 -4.17 22.39 -6.19
C GLN A 331 -3.36 22.70 -4.91
N MET A 332 -3.99 22.95 -3.75
CA MET A 332 -3.30 23.39 -2.51
C MET A 332 -2.09 22.52 -2.11
N PHE A 333 -2.18 21.19 -2.21
CA PHE A 333 -1.11 20.23 -1.87
C PHE A 333 -0.61 19.43 -3.09
N LYS A 334 -0.82 19.93 -4.31
CA LYS A 334 -0.38 19.23 -5.53
C LYS A 334 1.14 19.02 -5.51
N GLY A 335 1.60 17.77 -5.52
CA GLY A 335 3.03 17.43 -5.45
C GLY A 335 3.68 17.65 -4.08
N ALA A 336 2.91 17.87 -3.02
CA ALA A 336 3.41 17.89 -1.64
C ALA A 336 3.65 16.44 -1.16
N ILE A 337 4.68 15.80 -1.71
CA ILE A 337 4.98 14.35 -1.62
C ILE A 337 4.89 13.79 -0.18
N LYS A 338 5.41 14.53 0.81
CA LYS A 338 5.42 14.12 2.23
C LYS A 338 4.19 14.53 3.05
N PHE A 339 3.24 15.28 2.48
CA PHE A 339 2.15 15.86 3.24
C PHE A 339 1.16 14.79 3.75
N ASN A 340 0.95 14.74 5.07
CA ASN A 340 0.07 13.78 5.72
C ASN A 340 -0.49 14.32 7.06
N GLN A 341 -0.87 15.60 7.12
CA GLN A 341 -1.34 16.26 8.36
C GLN A 341 -2.86 16.14 8.57
N PRO A 342 -3.34 16.01 9.82
CA PRO A 342 -4.75 15.80 10.13
C PRO A 342 -5.58 17.08 9.90
N ILE A 343 -6.17 17.17 8.70
CA ILE A 343 -6.99 18.32 8.24
C ILE A 343 -8.50 18.02 8.17
N GLY A 344 -8.94 16.87 8.70
CA GLY A 344 -10.35 16.46 8.73
C GLY A 344 -11.27 17.35 9.58
N GLY A 345 -10.71 18.27 10.38
CA GLY A 345 -11.46 19.25 11.17
C GLY A 345 -11.81 20.55 10.45
N TRP A 346 -11.30 20.78 9.23
CA TRP A 346 -11.52 22.02 8.50
C TRP A 346 -12.98 22.18 8.01
N ASP A 347 -13.54 23.38 8.19
CA ASP A 347 -14.78 23.78 7.52
C ASP A 347 -14.50 24.16 6.06
N ILE A 348 -14.85 23.26 5.14
CA ILE A 348 -14.77 23.48 3.69
C ILE A 348 -16.10 23.94 3.06
N SER A 349 -17.12 24.27 3.85
CA SER A 349 -18.51 24.42 3.38
C SER A 349 -18.72 25.49 2.30
N LYS A 350 -17.82 26.49 2.18
CA LYS A 350 -17.86 27.53 1.14
C LYS A 350 -17.06 27.19 -0.13
N ILE A 351 -16.40 26.04 -0.18
CA ILE A 351 -15.50 25.65 -1.27
C ILE A 351 -16.28 24.89 -2.36
N THR A 352 -16.12 25.33 -3.61
CA THR A 352 -16.88 24.79 -4.76
C THR A 352 -16.09 23.84 -5.66
N SER A 353 -14.77 23.74 -5.45
CA SER A 353 -13.85 22.90 -6.23
C SER A 353 -12.79 22.29 -5.33
N LEU A 354 -12.70 20.95 -5.34
CA LEU A 354 -11.61 20.18 -4.75
C LEU A 354 -10.58 19.73 -5.80
N SER A 355 -10.60 20.36 -6.98
CA SER A 355 -9.83 19.90 -8.14
C SER A 355 -8.33 19.88 -7.84
N PHE A 356 -7.72 18.71 -8.05
CA PHE A 356 -6.29 18.43 -7.86
C PHE A 356 -5.70 18.74 -6.48
N VAL A 357 -6.52 18.87 -5.41
CA VAL A 357 -6.05 19.30 -4.07
C VAL A 357 -4.87 18.45 -3.56
N PHE A 358 -4.93 17.12 -3.69
CA PHE A 358 -3.89 16.18 -3.28
C PHE A 358 -3.18 15.50 -4.46
N GLN A 359 -3.21 16.10 -5.65
CA GLN A 359 -2.62 15.47 -6.84
C GLN A 359 -1.11 15.22 -6.63
N GLY A 360 -0.67 13.96 -6.57
CA GLY A 360 0.73 13.58 -6.32
C GLY A 360 1.21 13.78 -4.87
N ALA A 361 0.31 14.02 -3.91
CA ALA A 361 0.63 13.99 -2.48
C ALA A 361 0.72 12.52 -2.01
N THR A 362 1.79 11.84 -2.43
CA THR A 362 1.90 10.37 -2.35
C THR A 362 1.73 9.77 -0.95
N ALA A 363 2.15 10.51 0.09
CA ALA A 363 2.05 10.08 1.49
C ALA A 363 0.72 10.40 2.18
N PHE A 364 -0.18 11.14 1.52
CA PHE A 364 -1.43 11.60 2.14
C PHE A 364 -2.41 10.45 2.39
N ASN A 365 -2.79 10.24 3.65
CA ASN A 365 -3.72 9.18 4.06
C ASN A 365 -4.49 9.55 5.34
N GLN A 366 -4.99 10.79 5.44
CA GLN A 366 -5.72 11.30 6.62
C GLN A 366 -7.24 11.28 6.43
N ASP A 367 -7.97 11.01 7.52
CA ASP A 367 -9.43 11.06 7.53
C ASP A 367 -9.93 12.49 7.26
N ILE A 368 -10.70 12.60 6.18
CA ILE A 368 -11.38 13.81 5.70
C ILE A 368 -12.87 13.54 5.42
N ASN A 369 -13.41 12.43 5.95
CA ASN A 369 -14.81 12.05 5.77
C ASN A 369 -15.79 13.03 6.42
N LYS A 370 -15.32 13.89 7.33
CA LYS A 370 -16.10 14.93 8.02
C LYS A 370 -16.27 16.24 7.22
N TRP A 371 -15.59 16.37 6.08
CA TRP A 371 -15.67 17.56 5.23
C TRP A 371 -17.07 17.74 4.61
N ASN A 372 -17.65 18.93 4.76
CA ASN A 372 -18.94 19.25 4.15
C ASN A 372 -18.80 19.60 2.66
N THR A 373 -18.94 18.59 1.79
CA THR A 373 -18.80 18.75 0.33
C THR A 373 -20.06 19.24 -0.39
N THR A 374 -21.12 19.65 0.32
CA THR A 374 -22.45 19.95 -0.29
C THR A 374 -22.41 21.01 -1.41
N ASN A 375 -21.47 21.96 -1.35
CA ASN A 375 -21.30 23.00 -2.37
C ASN A 375 -20.23 22.66 -3.45
N VAL A 376 -19.59 21.49 -3.37
CA VAL A 376 -18.54 21.07 -4.31
C VAL A 376 -19.16 20.61 -5.62
N THR A 377 -18.77 21.26 -6.71
CA THR A 377 -19.24 20.95 -8.08
C THR A 377 -18.18 20.25 -8.93
N ARG A 378 -16.91 20.27 -8.49
CA ARG A 378 -15.75 19.69 -9.20
C ARG A 378 -14.83 18.93 -8.24
N MET A 379 -14.54 17.68 -8.58
CA MET A 379 -13.61 16.79 -7.89
C MET A 379 -12.55 16.20 -8.85
N ASP A 380 -12.29 16.86 -9.97
CA ASP A 380 -11.34 16.38 -10.97
C ASP A 380 -9.91 16.33 -10.42
N GLY A 381 -9.31 15.14 -10.46
CA GLY A 381 -7.95 14.85 -10.01
C GLY A 381 -7.69 14.98 -8.50
N THR A 382 -8.71 15.08 -7.64
CA THR A 382 -8.55 15.38 -6.19
C THR A 382 -7.49 14.50 -5.52
N PHE A 383 -7.46 13.19 -5.79
CA PHE A 383 -6.51 12.21 -5.26
C PHE A 383 -5.62 11.58 -6.35
N SER A 384 -5.50 12.22 -7.53
CA SER A 384 -4.69 11.72 -8.65
C SER A 384 -3.23 11.53 -8.22
N GLY A 385 -2.72 10.30 -8.17
CA GLY A 385 -1.37 9.97 -7.71
C GLY A 385 -1.15 10.06 -6.19
N ALA A 386 -2.21 10.19 -5.38
CA ALA A 386 -2.13 10.06 -3.92
C ALA A 386 -2.03 8.57 -3.54
N SER A 387 -0.88 7.96 -3.84
CA SER A 387 -0.68 6.50 -3.87
C SER A 387 -1.01 5.77 -2.57
N SER A 388 -0.83 6.42 -1.41
CA SER A 388 -1.13 5.86 -0.08
C SER A 388 -2.54 6.15 0.44
N PHE A 389 -3.35 6.94 -0.28
CA PHE A 389 -4.66 7.35 0.20
C PHE A 389 -5.66 6.18 0.18
N ASN A 390 -6.16 5.80 1.36
CA ASN A 390 -7.18 4.77 1.51
C ASN A 390 -8.04 5.02 2.77
N GLN A 391 -8.71 6.17 2.81
CA GLN A 391 -9.63 6.58 3.89
C GLN A 391 -11.10 6.56 3.43
N PRO A 392 -12.06 6.44 4.35
CA PRO A 392 -13.48 6.50 4.02
C PRO A 392 -13.88 7.89 3.50
N LEU A 393 -14.83 7.89 2.56
CA LEU A 393 -15.42 9.10 1.96
C LEU A 393 -16.95 8.97 1.81
N ASP A 394 -17.57 8.07 2.58
CA ASP A 394 -18.98 7.70 2.43
C ASP A 394 -19.98 8.73 2.98
N ASN A 395 -19.50 9.73 3.73
CA ASN A 395 -20.29 10.88 4.17
C ASN A 395 -20.20 12.09 3.21
N TRP A 396 -19.37 12.02 2.16
CA TRP A 396 -19.28 13.10 1.18
C TRP A 396 -20.57 13.18 0.36
N ASN A 397 -21.20 14.36 0.38
CA ASN A 397 -22.30 14.68 -0.52
C ASN A 397 -21.74 15.04 -1.91
N THR A 398 -22.10 14.26 -2.92
CA THR A 398 -21.65 14.42 -4.31
C THR A 398 -22.76 14.91 -5.26
N SER A 399 -23.98 15.18 -4.77
CA SER A 399 -25.14 15.45 -5.63
C SER A 399 -25.04 16.71 -6.50
N ALA A 400 -24.12 17.62 -6.19
CA ALA A 400 -23.81 18.81 -6.99
C ALA A 400 -22.59 18.62 -7.94
N VAL A 401 -21.91 17.47 -7.90
CA VAL A 401 -20.66 17.23 -8.64
C VAL A 401 -20.95 16.92 -10.10
N THR A 402 -20.28 17.64 -11.01
CA THR A 402 -20.45 17.49 -12.47
C THR A 402 -19.24 16.85 -13.14
N ASN A 403 -18.07 16.88 -12.51
CA ASN A 403 -16.80 16.40 -13.06
C ASN A 403 -15.98 15.65 -12.00
N MET A 404 -15.72 14.37 -12.28
CA MET A 404 -14.89 13.44 -11.48
C MET A 404 -13.68 12.90 -12.27
N THR A 405 -13.30 13.58 -13.35
CA THR A 405 -12.15 13.21 -14.21
C THR A 405 -10.90 12.96 -13.38
N ALA A 406 -10.28 11.78 -13.56
CA ALA A 406 -9.03 11.37 -12.91
C ALA A 406 -9.02 11.43 -11.37
N MET A 407 -10.20 11.47 -10.70
CA MET A 407 -10.30 11.71 -9.26
C MET A 407 -9.41 10.80 -8.41
N PHE A 408 -9.33 9.50 -8.75
CA PHE A 408 -8.49 8.50 -8.11
C PHE A 408 -7.44 7.90 -9.06
N GLN A 409 -7.11 8.59 -10.16
CA GLN A 409 -6.12 8.08 -11.11
C GLN A 409 -4.77 7.82 -10.41
N SER A 410 -4.23 6.61 -10.49
CA SER A 410 -3.01 6.18 -9.82
C SER A 410 -3.04 6.27 -8.28
N ALA A 411 -4.22 6.37 -7.66
CA ALA A 411 -4.40 6.24 -6.20
C ALA A 411 -4.31 4.74 -5.81
N ALA A 412 -3.11 4.18 -5.93
CA ALA A 412 -2.88 2.73 -6.01
C ALA A 412 -3.44 1.92 -4.83
N ALA A 413 -3.49 2.48 -3.62
CA ALA A 413 -4.02 1.83 -2.41
C ALA A 413 -5.54 2.04 -2.18
N PHE A 414 -6.21 2.89 -2.96
CA PHE A 414 -7.60 3.29 -2.67
C PHE A 414 -8.59 2.14 -2.96
N ASN A 415 -9.29 1.70 -1.92
CA ASN A 415 -10.33 0.66 -2.00
C ASN A 415 -11.41 0.86 -0.91
N ASN A 416 -11.70 2.10 -0.52
CA ASN A 416 -12.78 2.43 0.44
C ASN A 416 -14.12 2.64 -0.28
N SER A 417 -15.22 2.28 0.38
CA SER A 417 -16.55 2.28 -0.23
C SER A 417 -17.05 3.68 -0.58
N ILE A 418 -17.55 3.82 -1.82
CA ILE A 418 -18.14 5.03 -2.41
C ILE A 418 -19.47 4.74 -3.13
N GLY A 419 -20.03 3.54 -2.96
CA GLY A 419 -21.26 3.11 -3.63
C GLY A 419 -22.51 3.93 -3.27
N LYS A 420 -22.47 4.68 -2.15
CA LYS A 420 -23.56 5.58 -1.69
C LYS A 420 -23.56 6.96 -2.36
N TRP A 421 -22.53 7.30 -3.16
CA TRP A 421 -22.44 8.62 -3.78
C TRP A 421 -23.55 8.86 -4.82
N ASP A 422 -24.19 10.01 -4.74
CA ASP A 422 -25.07 10.50 -5.80
C ASP A 422 -24.22 11.07 -6.93
N VAL A 423 -24.13 10.33 -8.04
CA VAL A 423 -23.43 10.75 -9.26
C VAL A 423 -24.38 11.25 -10.36
N SER A 424 -25.66 11.51 -10.04
CA SER A 424 -26.69 11.83 -11.03
C SER A 424 -26.44 13.11 -11.84
N GLN A 425 -25.62 14.03 -11.34
CA GLN A 425 -25.21 15.25 -12.06
C GLN A 425 -23.85 15.12 -12.77
N VAL A 426 -23.14 14.00 -12.60
CA VAL A 426 -21.81 13.80 -13.20
C VAL A 426 -21.93 13.58 -14.70
N THR A 427 -21.14 14.34 -15.46
CA THR A 427 -21.06 14.26 -16.93
C THR A 427 -19.72 13.69 -17.41
N LEU A 428 -18.65 13.81 -16.61
CA LEU A 428 -17.29 13.42 -16.96
C LEU A 428 -16.67 12.49 -15.88
N MET A 429 -16.31 11.26 -16.29
CA MET A 429 -15.66 10.23 -15.47
C MET A 429 -14.36 9.69 -16.10
N MET A 430 -13.79 10.43 -17.05
CA MET A 430 -12.54 10.08 -17.74
C MET A 430 -11.44 9.70 -16.74
N GLN A 431 -10.79 8.56 -16.91
CA GLN A 431 -9.66 8.09 -16.07
C GLN A 431 -9.94 8.03 -14.55
N MET A 432 -11.20 8.03 -14.11
CA MET A 432 -11.56 8.20 -12.68
C MET A 432 -10.82 7.22 -11.74
N PHE A 433 -10.64 5.97 -12.16
CA PHE A 433 -9.88 4.91 -11.47
C PHE A 433 -8.72 4.36 -12.31
N GLY A 434 -8.22 5.13 -13.29
CA GLY A 434 -7.10 4.69 -14.14
C GLY A 434 -5.85 4.43 -13.29
N ASP A 435 -5.23 3.25 -13.37
CA ASP A 435 -4.13 2.76 -12.52
C ASP A 435 -4.44 2.73 -11.00
N ALA A 436 -5.72 2.78 -10.58
CA ALA A 436 -6.13 2.58 -9.19
C ALA A 436 -6.11 1.09 -8.82
N LYS A 437 -4.90 0.53 -8.71
CA LYS A 437 -4.65 -0.93 -8.69
C LYS A 437 -5.52 -1.72 -7.71
N ALA A 438 -5.66 -1.26 -6.48
CA ALA A 438 -6.42 -1.96 -5.43
C ALA A 438 -7.95 -1.76 -5.50
N PHE A 439 -8.46 -0.87 -6.35
CA PHE A 439 -9.89 -0.51 -6.34
C PHE A 439 -10.77 -1.67 -6.80
N ASN A 440 -11.69 -2.11 -5.95
CA ASN A 440 -12.64 -3.19 -6.24
C ASN A 440 -13.98 -3.01 -5.48
N GLN A 441 -14.44 -1.77 -5.31
CA GLN A 441 -15.68 -1.46 -4.58
C GLN A 441 -16.91 -1.48 -5.49
N ASN A 442 -18.03 -1.99 -4.96
CA ASN A 442 -19.28 -2.05 -5.71
C ASN A 442 -19.87 -0.64 -5.92
N ILE A 443 -20.09 -0.29 -7.17
CA ILE A 443 -20.62 0.99 -7.67
C ILE A 443 -21.73 0.78 -8.72
N ASN A 444 -22.32 -0.43 -8.77
CA ASN A 444 -23.34 -0.78 -9.76
C ASN A 444 -24.63 0.05 -9.60
N ASP A 445 -24.95 0.48 -8.37
CA ASP A 445 -26.16 1.27 -8.06
C ASP A 445 -26.04 2.78 -8.39
N TRP A 446 -24.92 3.20 -8.98
CA TRP A 446 -24.71 4.59 -9.42
C TRP A 446 -25.61 4.99 -10.60
N ASN A 447 -26.26 6.15 -10.51
CA ASN A 447 -27.05 6.73 -11.59
C ASN A 447 -26.16 7.43 -12.64
N THR A 448 -25.64 6.68 -13.60
CA THR A 448 -24.77 7.21 -14.68
C THR A 448 -25.50 7.91 -15.83
N GLY A 449 -26.83 8.12 -15.74
CA GLY A 449 -27.66 8.56 -16.88
C GLY A 449 -27.37 9.94 -17.48
N ASN A 450 -26.44 10.71 -16.89
CA ASN A 450 -25.92 11.98 -17.40
C ASN A 450 -24.44 11.93 -17.83
N VAL A 451 -23.75 10.81 -17.64
CA VAL A 451 -22.34 10.64 -18.01
C VAL A 451 -22.20 10.58 -19.54
N VAL A 452 -21.28 11.37 -20.08
CA VAL A 452 -21.00 11.47 -21.52
C VAL A 452 -19.66 10.83 -21.88
N ASN A 453 -18.64 10.92 -21.01
CA ASN A 453 -17.31 10.35 -21.28
C ASN A 453 -16.80 9.50 -20.11
N MET A 454 -16.51 8.23 -20.40
CA MET A 454 -15.95 7.20 -19.49
C MET A 454 -14.58 6.68 -19.97
N SER A 455 -13.92 7.38 -20.90
CA SER A 455 -12.65 6.93 -21.47
C SER A 455 -11.59 6.70 -20.38
N GLY A 456 -10.93 5.54 -20.44
CA GLY A 456 -9.92 5.13 -19.48
C GLY A 456 -10.39 4.89 -18.04
N MET A 457 -11.70 4.89 -17.74
CA MET A 457 -12.21 4.92 -16.35
C MET A 457 -11.61 3.84 -15.43
N PHE A 458 -11.35 2.64 -15.93
CA PHE A 458 -10.74 1.50 -15.21
C PHE A 458 -9.46 0.98 -15.89
N SER A 459 -8.82 1.79 -16.74
CA SER A 459 -7.55 1.45 -17.42
C SER A 459 -6.50 1.06 -16.36
N GLY A 460 -5.73 -0.01 -16.57
CA GLY A 460 -4.64 -0.41 -15.68
C GLY A 460 -5.05 -0.86 -14.26
N THR A 461 -6.33 -1.17 -14.03
CA THR A 461 -6.80 -1.70 -12.75
C THR A 461 -6.37 -3.16 -12.56
N ASP A 462 -5.81 -3.47 -11.38
CA ASP A 462 -5.29 -4.81 -11.06
C ASP A 462 -6.35 -5.68 -10.36
N SER A 463 -7.27 -5.06 -9.61
CA SER A 463 -8.24 -5.76 -8.75
C SER A 463 -9.72 -5.59 -9.14
N PHE A 464 -10.07 -4.65 -10.02
CA PHE A 464 -11.47 -4.29 -10.27
C PHE A 464 -12.22 -5.39 -11.04
N ASN A 465 -13.24 -5.98 -10.41
CA ASN A 465 -14.11 -6.99 -11.02
C ASN A 465 -15.55 -6.93 -10.47
N GLN A 466 -16.09 -5.71 -10.27
CA GLN A 466 -17.46 -5.49 -9.78
C GLN A 466 -18.45 -5.32 -10.94
N PRO A 467 -19.72 -5.75 -10.77
CA PRO A 467 -20.74 -5.64 -11.81
C PRO A 467 -21.07 -4.19 -12.14
N LEU A 468 -21.43 -3.93 -13.40
CA LEU A 468 -21.78 -2.62 -13.96
C LEU A 468 -23.05 -2.69 -14.85
N ASP A 469 -23.81 -3.78 -14.75
CA ASP A 469 -24.94 -4.13 -15.62
C ASP A 469 -26.16 -3.20 -15.47
N LYS A 470 -26.27 -2.47 -14.34
CA LYS A 470 -27.33 -1.51 -14.04
C LYS A 470 -27.07 -0.10 -14.60
N TRP A 471 -25.85 0.18 -15.07
CA TRP A 471 -25.48 1.52 -15.52
C TRP A 471 -26.25 1.95 -16.77
N ASN A 472 -26.81 3.15 -16.72
CA ASN A 472 -27.41 3.78 -17.90
C ASN A 472 -26.33 4.46 -18.73
N THR A 473 -25.94 3.84 -19.83
CA THR A 473 -24.89 4.33 -20.75
C THR A 473 -25.43 5.10 -21.96
N SER A 474 -26.75 5.35 -22.05
CA SER A 474 -27.40 5.85 -23.28
C SER A 474 -26.89 7.21 -23.79
N LYS A 475 -26.21 8.00 -22.95
CA LYS A 475 -25.57 9.28 -23.30
C LYS A 475 -24.05 9.21 -23.48
N VAL A 476 -23.44 8.06 -23.19
CA VAL A 476 -21.98 7.88 -23.28
C VAL A 476 -21.56 7.86 -24.74
N THR A 477 -20.62 8.73 -25.10
CA THR A 477 -20.09 8.86 -26.47
C THR A 477 -18.68 8.29 -26.61
N ASP A 478 -17.97 8.10 -25.50
CA ASP A 478 -16.57 7.65 -25.49
C ASP A 478 -16.28 6.70 -24.31
N ILE A 479 -15.89 5.48 -24.67
CA ILE A 479 -15.42 4.39 -23.81
C ILE A 479 -14.01 3.93 -24.21
N SER A 480 -13.25 4.77 -24.92
CA SER A 480 -11.89 4.46 -25.36
C SER A 480 -11.00 4.13 -24.16
N ALA A 481 -10.24 3.05 -24.25
CA ALA A 481 -9.38 2.51 -23.20
C ALA A 481 -10.06 2.21 -21.84
N MET A 482 -11.40 2.18 -21.75
CA MET A 482 -12.13 2.09 -20.47
C MET A 482 -11.67 0.94 -19.57
N PHE A 483 -11.33 -0.22 -20.12
CA PHE A 483 -10.78 -1.37 -19.42
C PHE A 483 -9.40 -1.79 -19.96
N PHE A 484 -8.66 -0.89 -20.61
CA PHE A 484 -7.35 -1.22 -21.19
C PHE A 484 -6.37 -1.67 -20.09
N GLY A 485 -5.82 -2.88 -20.18
CA GLY A 485 -4.95 -3.44 -19.15
C GLY A 485 -5.65 -3.83 -17.84
N ALA A 486 -6.99 -3.85 -17.79
CA ALA A 486 -7.73 -4.31 -16.60
C ALA A 486 -7.55 -5.82 -16.41
N LYS A 487 -6.74 -6.22 -15.43
CA LYS A 487 -6.16 -7.58 -15.35
C LYS A 487 -7.14 -8.69 -14.96
N VAL A 488 -8.26 -8.34 -14.34
CA VAL A 488 -9.22 -9.30 -13.77
C VAL A 488 -10.68 -8.98 -14.11
N PHE A 489 -10.95 -7.86 -14.79
CA PHE A 489 -12.31 -7.43 -15.09
C PHE A 489 -12.97 -8.35 -16.13
N ASN A 490 -14.03 -9.06 -15.73
CA ASN A 490 -14.75 -10.01 -16.58
C ASN A 490 -16.24 -10.07 -16.21
N GLN A 491 -16.91 -8.91 -16.12
CA GLN A 491 -18.33 -8.78 -15.76
C GLN A 491 -19.21 -8.52 -16.99
N PRO A 492 -20.48 -8.95 -17.01
CA PRO A 492 -21.34 -8.82 -18.18
C PRO A 492 -21.67 -7.36 -18.51
N LEU A 493 -21.45 -6.95 -19.77
CA LEU A 493 -21.72 -5.60 -20.28
C LEU A 493 -22.73 -5.56 -21.44
N ASN A 494 -23.33 -6.69 -21.81
CA ASN A 494 -24.23 -6.79 -22.97
C ASN A 494 -25.56 -6.02 -22.79
N SER A 495 -25.88 -5.58 -21.57
CA SER A 495 -27.04 -4.73 -21.26
C SER A 495 -26.84 -3.24 -21.59
N TRP A 496 -25.60 -2.81 -21.86
CA TRP A 496 -25.28 -1.41 -22.10
C TRP A 496 -25.86 -0.89 -23.42
N ASN A 497 -26.52 0.27 -23.36
CA ASN A 497 -26.93 0.99 -24.56
C ASN A 497 -25.73 1.77 -25.11
N THR A 498 -25.13 1.27 -26.21
CA THR A 498 -23.97 1.89 -26.87
C THR A 498 -24.31 2.73 -28.10
N GLN A 499 -25.59 2.99 -28.39
CA GLN A 499 -26.00 3.67 -29.65
C GLN A 499 -25.35 5.05 -29.86
N SER A 500 -24.96 5.71 -28.77
CA SER A 500 -24.35 7.04 -28.76
C SER A 500 -22.81 6.99 -28.84
N VAL A 501 -22.21 5.80 -28.73
CA VAL A 501 -20.75 5.61 -28.71
C VAL A 501 -20.15 5.87 -30.08
N VAL A 502 -19.13 6.73 -30.09
CA VAL A 502 -18.30 7.07 -31.26
C VAL A 502 -16.85 6.64 -31.04
N GLY A 503 -16.35 6.71 -29.79
CA GLY A 503 -15.00 6.30 -29.39
C GLY A 503 -14.98 5.00 -28.59
N MET A 504 -14.30 3.97 -29.11
CA MET A 504 -14.04 2.69 -28.43
C MET A 504 -12.64 2.11 -28.74
N ASN A 505 -11.67 3.00 -29.00
CA ASN A 505 -10.29 2.60 -29.24
C ASN A 505 -9.70 1.98 -27.97
N GLY A 506 -9.11 0.80 -28.05
CA GLY A 506 -8.44 0.14 -26.93
C GLY A 506 -9.34 -0.31 -25.77
N THR A 507 -10.68 -0.28 -25.89
CA THR A 507 -11.59 -0.48 -24.74
C THR A 507 -11.31 -1.74 -23.90
N PHE A 508 -10.92 -2.85 -24.52
CA PHE A 508 -10.59 -4.13 -23.86
C PHE A 508 -9.17 -4.63 -24.15
N GLY A 509 -8.29 -3.79 -24.72
CA GLY A 509 -6.92 -4.18 -25.03
C GLY A 509 -6.16 -4.55 -23.76
N ARG A 510 -5.37 -5.63 -23.77
CA ARG A 510 -4.61 -6.17 -22.62
C ARG A 510 -5.45 -6.51 -21.38
N SER A 511 -6.77 -6.63 -21.52
CA SER A 511 -7.67 -7.00 -20.42
C SER A 511 -7.89 -8.52 -20.35
N ALA A 512 -8.46 -8.98 -19.23
CA ALA A 512 -8.95 -10.35 -19.08
C ALA A 512 -10.43 -10.53 -19.49
N PHE A 513 -11.02 -9.54 -20.15
CA PHE A 513 -12.45 -9.52 -20.48
C PHE A 513 -12.82 -10.60 -21.52
N ASN A 514 -13.79 -11.46 -21.17
CA ASN A 514 -14.38 -12.47 -22.04
C ASN A 514 -15.87 -12.68 -21.70
N GLN A 515 -16.71 -11.68 -21.96
CA GLN A 515 -18.18 -11.75 -21.88
C GLN A 515 -18.82 -11.38 -23.23
N PRO A 516 -20.09 -11.76 -23.48
CA PRO A 516 -20.82 -11.38 -24.69
C PRO A 516 -20.96 -9.86 -24.88
N LEU A 517 -20.86 -9.42 -26.14
CA LEU A 517 -21.01 -8.04 -26.61
C LEU A 517 -21.85 -7.95 -27.90
N ASP A 518 -22.58 -9.01 -28.24
CA ASP A 518 -23.33 -9.18 -29.48
C ASP A 518 -24.52 -8.23 -29.62
N ALA A 519 -25.03 -7.69 -28.51
CA ALA A 519 -26.12 -6.71 -28.46
C ALA A 519 -25.64 -5.24 -28.57
N TRP A 520 -24.33 -4.99 -28.58
CA TRP A 520 -23.78 -3.63 -28.72
C TRP A 520 -24.07 -3.04 -30.10
N ASN A 521 -24.65 -1.83 -30.12
CA ASN A 521 -24.81 -1.04 -31.33
C ASN A 521 -23.54 -0.23 -31.60
N THR A 522 -22.81 -0.59 -32.66
CA THR A 522 -21.57 0.08 -33.09
C THR A 522 -21.76 1.03 -34.28
N ALA A 523 -22.99 1.27 -34.74
CA ALA A 523 -23.28 1.95 -36.02
C ALA A 523 -22.87 3.45 -36.07
N ASN A 524 -22.36 4.02 -34.97
CA ASN A 524 -21.83 5.39 -34.89
C ASN A 524 -20.32 5.44 -34.61
N VAL A 525 -19.66 4.29 -34.48
CA VAL A 525 -18.22 4.19 -34.23
C VAL A 525 -17.44 4.47 -35.51
N ALA A 526 -16.48 5.39 -35.43
CA ALA A 526 -15.60 5.74 -36.55
C ALA A 526 -14.23 5.03 -36.51
N SER A 527 -13.84 4.50 -35.34
CA SER A 527 -12.51 3.96 -35.08
C SER A 527 -12.57 2.84 -34.03
N MET A 528 -11.91 1.71 -34.31
CA MET A 528 -11.78 0.53 -33.45
C MET A 528 -10.31 0.11 -33.28
N VAL A 529 -9.42 1.10 -33.15
CA VAL A 529 -7.98 0.89 -33.03
C VAL A 529 -7.68 0.16 -31.72
N SER A 530 -6.92 -0.94 -31.80
CA SER A 530 -6.48 -1.74 -30.65
C SER A 530 -7.58 -2.25 -29.70
N THR A 531 -8.88 -2.25 -30.08
CA THR A 531 -10.00 -2.53 -29.16
C THR A 531 -9.85 -3.81 -28.34
N PHE A 532 -9.28 -4.88 -28.92
CA PHE A 532 -8.96 -6.15 -28.27
C PHE A 532 -7.46 -6.52 -28.38
N GLN A 533 -6.57 -5.56 -28.65
CA GLN A 533 -5.12 -5.81 -28.76
C GLN A 533 -4.61 -6.55 -27.52
N GLU A 534 -3.92 -7.67 -27.70
CA GLU A 534 -3.33 -8.49 -26.62
C GLU A 534 -4.35 -8.97 -25.57
N ASN A 535 -5.66 -8.97 -25.89
CA ASN A 535 -6.65 -9.68 -25.12
C ASN A 535 -6.61 -11.16 -25.51
N VAL A 536 -5.94 -11.97 -24.70
CA VAL A 536 -5.73 -13.41 -24.92
C VAL A 536 -6.93 -14.27 -24.46
N LYS A 537 -8.06 -13.67 -24.06
CA LYS A 537 -9.23 -14.37 -23.49
C LYS A 537 -10.51 -14.20 -24.29
N PHE A 538 -10.70 -13.08 -24.99
CA PHE A 538 -11.96 -12.77 -25.66
C PHE A 538 -12.22 -13.67 -26.87
N ASN A 539 -13.28 -14.49 -26.81
CA ASN A 539 -13.74 -15.32 -27.94
C ASN A 539 -15.28 -15.28 -28.16
N HIS A 540 -15.94 -14.15 -27.91
CA HIS A 540 -17.40 -14.04 -28.11
C HIS A 540 -17.76 -13.50 -29.50
N PRO A 541 -18.88 -13.95 -30.10
CA PRO A 541 -19.29 -13.57 -31.45
C PRO A 541 -19.62 -12.08 -31.55
N ILE A 542 -18.97 -11.41 -32.50
CA ILE A 542 -19.14 -9.97 -32.81
C ILE A 542 -19.38 -9.72 -34.31
N GLY A 543 -19.65 -10.77 -35.08
CA GLY A 543 -19.99 -10.68 -36.51
C GLY A 543 -21.29 -9.90 -36.80
N SER A 544 -22.13 -9.66 -35.77
CA SER A 544 -23.33 -8.82 -35.82
C SER A 544 -23.06 -7.32 -35.75
N TRP A 545 -21.85 -6.89 -35.37
CA TRP A 545 -21.51 -5.47 -35.23
C TRP A 545 -21.62 -4.72 -36.56
N ASN A 546 -22.33 -3.59 -36.55
CA ASN A 546 -22.37 -2.69 -37.69
C ASN A 546 -21.11 -1.83 -37.72
N VAL A 547 -20.16 -2.19 -38.59
CA VAL A 547 -18.88 -1.49 -38.77
C VAL A 547 -18.80 -0.63 -40.03
N SER A 548 -19.94 -0.42 -40.72
CA SER A 548 -20.02 0.32 -42.01
C SER A 548 -19.49 1.77 -41.98
N LYS A 549 -19.39 2.40 -40.79
CA LYS A 549 -18.81 3.74 -40.60
C LYS A 549 -17.37 3.72 -40.07
N VAL A 550 -16.81 2.56 -39.75
CA VAL A 550 -15.45 2.46 -39.20
C VAL A 550 -14.45 2.70 -40.32
N ILE A 551 -13.53 3.63 -40.08
CA ILE A 551 -12.49 4.05 -41.04
C ILE A 551 -11.15 3.40 -40.68
N ASN A 552 -10.89 3.16 -39.39
CA ASN A 552 -9.63 2.62 -38.89
C ASN A 552 -9.85 1.49 -37.87
N MET A 553 -9.27 0.32 -38.15
CA MET A 553 -9.25 -0.88 -37.28
C MET A 553 -7.81 -1.34 -36.99
N SER A 554 -6.80 -0.46 -37.14
CA SER A 554 -5.41 -0.85 -36.96
C SER A 554 -5.17 -1.47 -35.57
N GLY A 555 -4.52 -2.63 -35.54
CA GLY A 555 -4.21 -3.38 -34.33
C GLY A 555 -5.40 -3.98 -33.57
N MET A 556 -6.64 -3.94 -34.09
CA MET A 556 -7.86 -4.29 -33.33
C MET A 556 -7.79 -5.63 -32.57
N PHE A 557 -7.24 -6.69 -33.18
CA PHE A 557 -7.04 -8.02 -32.59
C PHE A 557 -5.55 -8.42 -32.55
N ARG A 558 -4.63 -7.45 -32.62
CA ARG A 558 -3.18 -7.74 -32.62
C ARG A 558 -2.78 -8.49 -31.36
N GLY A 559 -2.25 -9.70 -31.48
CA GLY A 559 -1.90 -10.54 -30.32
C GLY A 559 -3.10 -11.09 -29.53
N ALA A 560 -4.32 -11.00 -30.06
CA ALA A 560 -5.53 -11.55 -29.43
C ALA A 560 -5.62 -13.07 -29.68
N THR A 561 -4.73 -13.84 -29.03
CA THR A 561 -4.56 -15.28 -29.30
C THR A 561 -5.76 -16.15 -28.95
N GLY A 562 -6.72 -15.63 -28.18
CA GLY A 562 -7.97 -16.33 -27.87
C GLY A 562 -9.10 -16.08 -28.89
N PHE A 563 -8.94 -15.13 -29.81
CA PHE A 563 -10.02 -14.72 -30.70
C PHE A 563 -10.07 -15.55 -31.99
N ASN A 564 -11.05 -16.45 -32.09
CA ASN A 564 -11.39 -17.20 -33.30
C ASN A 564 -12.90 -17.09 -33.64
N GLN A 565 -13.38 -15.88 -33.94
CA GLN A 565 -14.76 -15.68 -34.41
C GLN A 565 -14.81 -15.14 -35.84
N SER A 566 -15.83 -15.54 -36.59
CA SER A 566 -16.02 -15.11 -37.98
C SER A 566 -16.32 -13.61 -38.10
N LEU A 567 -15.57 -12.91 -38.95
CA LEU A 567 -15.76 -11.49 -39.29
C LEU A 567 -16.47 -11.29 -40.65
N ALA A 568 -16.95 -12.38 -41.27
CA ALA A 568 -17.52 -12.36 -42.62
C ALA A 568 -18.78 -11.47 -42.78
N GLY A 569 -19.50 -11.20 -41.68
CA GLY A 569 -20.70 -10.34 -41.68
C GLY A 569 -20.42 -8.83 -41.74
N TRP A 570 -19.16 -8.40 -41.61
CA TRP A 570 -18.81 -6.99 -41.52
C TRP A 570 -18.77 -6.27 -42.88
N ASP A 571 -19.51 -5.17 -43.00
CA ASP A 571 -19.36 -4.18 -44.09
C ASP A 571 -18.14 -3.29 -43.82
N ILE A 572 -17.07 -3.53 -44.57
CA ILE A 572 -15.78 -2.82 -44.45
C ILE A 572 -15.57 -1.80 -45.57
N THR A 573 -16.60 -1.42 -46.33
CA THR A 573 -16.47 -0.55 -47.51
C THR A 573 -15.97 0.88 -47.21
N SER A 574 -16.03 1.31 -45.94
CA SER A 574 -15.49 2.59 -45.45
C SER A 574 -14.05 2.51 -44.91
N VAL A 575 -13.52 1.31 -44.67
CA VAL A 575 -12.23 1.13 -43.98
C VAL A 575 -11.07 1.53 -44.90
N ILE A 576 -10.11 2.30 -44.36
CA ILE A 576 -8.88 2.69 -45.06
C ILE A 576 -7.61 2.14 -44.39
N ASN A 577 -7.69 1.65 -43.15
CA ASN A 577 -6.52 1.16 -42.41
C ASN A 577 -6.87 -0.03 -41.50
N MET A 578 -6.24 -1.18 -41.77
CA MET A 578 -6.25 -2.40 -40.94
C MET A 578 -4.82 -2.90 -40.66
N SER A 579 -3.84 -1.98 -40.59
CA SER A 579 -2.45 -2.29 -40.25
C SER A 579 -2.40 -3.08 -38.94
N ASP A 580 -1.71 -4.22 -38.96
CA ASP A 580 -1.60 -5.18 -37.84
C ASP A 580 -2.94 -5.64 -37.21
N MET A 581 -4.09 -5.42 -37.86
CA MET A 581 -5.41 -5.70 -37.28
C MET A 581 -5.57 -7.15 -36.79
N LEU A 582 -5.04 -8.12 -37.55
CA LEU A 582 -5.13 -9.55 -37.28
C LEU A 582 -3.75 -10.18 -37.00
N ALA A 583 -2.72 -9.37 -36.78
CA ALA A 583 -1.36 -9.88 -36.58
C ALA A 583 -1.27 -10.65 -35.25
N SER A 584 -0.96 -11.94 -35.32
CA SER A 584 -0.89 -12.87 -34.20
C SER A 584 -2.18 -12.99 -33.39
N SER A 585 -3.34 -12.87 -34.03
CA SER A 585 -4.62 -13.28 -33.43
C SER A 585 -4.79 -14.81 -33.46
N GLY A 586 -5.78 -15.33 -32.73
CA GLY A 586 -6.13 -16.76 -32.71
C GLY A 586 -7.02 -17.22 -33.88
N LEU A 587 -7.14 -16.43 -34.96
CA LEU A 587 -8.11 -16.70 -36.03
C LEU A 587 -7.69 -17.94 -36.84
N SER A 588 -8.56 -18.94 -36.93
CA SER A 588 -8.28 -20.17 -37.67
C SER A 588 -8.22 -19.94 -39.19
N THR A 589 -7.63 -20.89 -39.91
CA THR A 589 -7.63 -20.93 -41.38
C THR A 589 -9.04 -20.78 -41.95
N SER A 590 -10.00 -21.51 -41.39
CA SER A 590 -11.40 -21.50 -41.82
C SER A 590 -12.09 -20.15 -41.59
N ASN A 591 -11.92 -19.53 -40.42
CA ASN A 591 -12.50 -18.21 -40.15
C ASN A 591 -11.79 -17.06 -40.88
N TYR A 592 -10.48 -17.18 -41.15
CA TYR A 592 -9.76 -16.23 -42.00
C TYR A 592 -10.18 -16.38 -43.47
N ASP A 593 -10.34 -17.61 -43.98
CA ASP A 593 -10.85 -17.88 -45.34
C ASP A 593 -12.28 -17.33 -45.53
N LYS A 594 -13.19 -17.54 -44.56
CA LYS A 594 -14.55 -16.94 -44.58
C LYS A 594 -14.48 -15.41 -44.62
N THR A 595 -13.59 -14.80 -43.83
CA THR A 595 -13.38 -13.35 -43.76
C THR A 595 -12.88 -12.79 -45.09
N LEU A 596 -11.79 -13.34 -45.63
CA LEU A 596 -11.23 -12.97 -46.94
C LEU A 596 -12.26 -13.14 -48.07
N THR A 597 -13.04 -14.23 -48.04
CA THR A 597 -14.05 -14.53 -49.06
C THR A 597 -15.16 -13.49 -49.08
N ALA A 598 -15.71 -13.15 -47.91
CA ALA A 598 -16.76 -12.14 -47.80
C ALA A 598 -16.26 -10.74 -48.19
N TRP A 599 -15.07 -10.36 -47.75
CA TRP A 599 -14.49 -9.04 -48.01
C TRP A 599 -14.11 -8.83 -49.48
N ALA A 600 -13.62 -9.87 -50.18
CA ALA A 600 -13.35 -9.79 -51.62
C ALA A 600 -14.60 -9.52 -52.47
N GLY A 601 -15.78 -9.96 -52.00
CA GLY A 601 -17.08 -9.69 -52.64
C GLY A 601 -17.57 -8.25 -52.48
N GLN A 602 -16.97 -7.45 -51.60
CA GLN A 602 -17.41 -6.08 -51.31
C GLN A 602 -16.75 -5.03 -52.22
N ASN A 603 -17.35 -3.83 -52.28
CA ASN A 603 -16.79 -2.66 -52.96
C ASN A 603 -15.85 -1.87 -52.04
N VAL A 604 -14.83 -2.57 -51.52
CA VAL A 604 -13.81 -2.03 -50.62
C VAL A 604 -12.97 -0.92 -51.24
N LYS A 605 -12.39 -0.06 -50.39
CA LYS A 605 -11.37 0.93 -50.80
C LYS A 605 -10.11 0.23 -51.31
N SER A 606 -9.34 0.94 -52.13
CA SER A 606 -8.01 0.51 -52.56
C SER A 606 -6.91 0.98 -51.61
N ASN A 607 -5.73 0.35 -51.68
CA ASN A 607 -4.55 0.64 -50.86
C ASN A 607 -4.75 0.40 -49.35
N VAL A 608 -5.74 -0.41 -48.96
CA VAL A 608 -5.96 -0.75 -47.54
C VAL A 608 -4.86 -1.73 -47.08
N PRO A 609 -4.07 -1.40 -46.05
CA PRO A 609 -3.16 -2.34 -45.43
C PRO A 609 -3.93 -3.29 -44.50
N LEU A 610 -3.63 -4.59 -44.55
CA LEU A 610 -4.11 -5.61 -43.64
C LEU A 610 -2.91 -6.39 -43.09
N GLY A 611 -2.58 -6.19 -41.82
CA GLY A 611 -1.56 -7.01 -41.14
C GLY A 611 -2.18 -8.27 -40.57
N ALA A 612 -1.73 -9.43 -41.05
CA ALA A 612 -2.24 -10.77 -40.71
C ALA A 612 -1.08 -11.73 -40.35
N SER A 613 -0.01 -11.19 -39.74
CA SER A 613 1.21 -11.95 -39.41
C SER A 613 0.92 -13.19 -38.56
N GLY A 614 1.28 -14.36 -39.08
CA GLY A 614 1.08 -15.65 -38.42
C GLY A 614 -0.25 -16.33 -38.70
N LEU A 615 -1.15 -15.72 -39.49
CA LEU A 615 -2.37 -16.38 -39.96
C LEU A 615 -2.12 -17.24 -41.20
N LYS A 616 -3.00 -18.22 -41.39
CA LYS A 616 -3.00 -19.19 -42.48
C LYS A 616 -4.28 -19.05 -43.31
N TYR A 617 -4.20 -19.21 -44.63
CA TYR A 617 -5.37 -19.27 -45.53
C TYR A 617 -5.29 -20.47 -46.48
N CYS A 618 -6.42 -21.00 -46.93
CA CYS A 618 -6.46 -22.03 -47.96
C CYS A 618 -7.53 -21.78 -49.03
N LYS A 619 -8.82 -22.00 -48.70
CA LYS A 619 -9.92 -22.00 -49.66
C LYS A 619 -10.17 -20.61 -50.25
N ALA A 620 -9.74 -19.54 -49.58
CA ALA A 620 -9.90 -18.16 -50.03
C ALA A 620 -8.73 -17.64 -50.90
N GLU A 621 -7.84 -18.49 -51.41
CA GLU A 621 -6.70 -18.07 -52.26
C GLU A 621 -7.13 -17.13 -53.40
N THR A 622 -8.18 -17.47 -54.15
CA THR A 622 -8.71 -16.64 -55.25
C THR A 622 -9.21 -15.27 -54.76
N GLN A 623 -9.83 -15.23 -53.60
CA GLN A 623 -10.41 -14.04 -52.98
C GLN A 623 -9.32 -13.15 -52.36
N ARG A 624 -8.28 -13.74 -51.77
CA ARG A 624 -7.06 -13.05 -51.36
C ARG A 624 -6.36 -12.40 -52.55
N VAL A 625 -6.19 -13.13 -53.65
CA VAL A 625 -5.64 -12.58 -54.91
C VAL A 625 -6.52 -11.46 -55.46
N THR A 626 -7.85 -11.58 -55.34
CA THR A 626 -8.79 -10.50 -55.73
C THR A 626 -8.55 -9.23 -54.89
N LEU A 627 -8.36 -9.36 -53.58
CA LEU A 627 -8.05 -8.22 -52.70
C LEU A 627 -6.68 -7.61 -53.05
N THR A 628 -5.61 -8.39 -53.17
CA THR A 628 -4.27 -7.86 -53.46
C THR A 628 -4.14 -7.28 -54.87
N SER A 629 -4.66 -7.96 -55.89
CA SER A 629 -4.39 -7.64 -57.29
C SER A 629 -5.49 -6.78 -57.94
N SER A 630 -6.76 -7.03 -57.62
CA SER A 630 -7.90 -6.30 -58.22
C SER A 630 -8.40 -5.14 -57.35
N LYS A 631 -8.23 -5.21 -56.02
CA LYS A 631 -8.55 -4.11 -55.09
C LYS A 631 -7.30 -3.36 -54.61
N ASN A 632 -6.10 -3.77 -54.99
CA ASN A 632 -4.81 -3.16 -54.62
C ASN A 632 -4.61 -3.05 -53.10
N TRP A 633 -4.96 -4.08 -52.34
CA TRP A 633 -4.69 -4.18 -50.90
C TRP A 633 -3.26 -4.62 -50.60
N LEU A 634 -2.72 -4.16 -49.46
CA LEU A 634 -1.45 -4.61 -48.92
C LEU A 634 -1.70 -5.60 -47.77
N ILE A 635 -1.91 -6.88 -48.11
CA ILE A 635 -2.02 -7.97 -47.13
C ILE A 635 -0.61 -8.49 -46.82
N SER A 636 -0.24 -8.57 -45.54
CA SER A 636 1.11 -8.96 -45.12
C SER A 636 1.15 -9.93 -43.93
N GLY A 637 2.10 -10.87 -44.01
CA GLY A 637 2.48 -11.77 -42.93
C GLY A 637 1.66 -13.06 -42.79
N ASP A 638 0.59 -13.20 -43.59
CA ASP A 638 -0.15 -14.46 -43.72
C ASP A 638 0.51 -15.40 -44.73
N ALA A 639 0.22 -16.70 -44.62
CA ALA A 639 0.74 -17.74 -45.49
C ALA A 639 -0.37 -18.65 -46.03
N LYS A 640 -0.17 -19.20 -47.23
CA LYS A 640 -1.01 -20.29 -47.73
C LYS A 640 -0.68 -21.57 -46.97
N ASP A 641 -1.68 -22.20 -46.36
CA ASP A 641 -1.54 -23.52 -45.77
C ASP A 641 -2.77 -24.36 -46.13
N CYS A 642 -2.63 -25.21 -47.16
CA CYS A 642 -3.68 -26.11 -47.62
C CYS A 642 -3.32 -27.54 -47.24
N GLN A 643 -3.67 -27.88 -46.00
CA GLN A 643 -3.67 -29.22 -45.49
C GLN A 643 -4.41 -30.21 -46.42
N ALA A 644 -3.87 -31.41 -46.56
CA ALA A 644 -4.49 -32.46 -47.39
C ALA A 644 -5.74 -33.05 -46.72
N ILE A 645 -5.78 -33.00 -45.38
CA ILE A 645 -6.84 -33.41 -44.46
C ILE A 645 -6.81 -32.37 -43.34
N ASP A 646 -7.95 -31.78 -42.99
CA ASP A 646 -8.08 -30.74 -41.95
C ASP A 646 -9.45 -30.92 -41.29
N ILE A 647 -9.49 -31.24 -39.99
CA ILE A 647 -10.73 -31.48 -39.24
C ILE A 647 -11.31 -30.21 -38.62
N LEU A 648 -12.48 -29.81 -39.11
CA LEU A 648 -13.22 -28.68 -38.58
C LEU A 648 -14.47 -29.15 -37.81
N VAL A 649 -14.65 -28.67 -36.58
CA VAL A 649 -15.86 -28.94 -35.79
C VAL A 649 -16.64 -27.66 -35.54
N TYR A 650 -17.95 -27.69 -35.77
CA TYR A 650 -18.82 -26.52 -35.56
C TYR A 650 -20.24 -26.88 -35.17
N THR A 651 -20.94 -25.96 -34.50
CA THR A 651 -22.34 -26.08 -34.09
C THR A 651 -23.07 -24.76 -34.32
N ASN A 652 -24.28 -24.80 -34.88
CA ASN A 652 -25.03 -23.60 -35.30
C ASN A 652 -24.22 -22.62 -36.19
N GLY A 653 -23.22 -23.10 -36.93
CA GLY A 653 -22.32 -22.28 -37.75
C GLY A 653 -21.17 -21.60 -36.98
N ILE A 654 -21.08 -21.80 -35.66
CA ILE A 654 -19.96 -21.37 -34.81
C ILE A 654 -18.92 -22.48 -34.78
N GLU A 655 -17.71 -22.14 -35.17
CA GLU A 655 -16.53 -23.02 -35.11
C GLU A 655 -16.07 -23.21 -33.67
N ILE A 656 -15.69 -24.43 -33.33
CA ILE A 656 -15.09 -24.80 -32.05
C ILE A 656 -13.67 -25.24 -32.34
N ASN A 657 -12.68 -24.72 -31.60
CA ASN A 657 -11.29 -25.14 -31.74
C ASN A 657 -11.01 -26.45 -31.00
N ASN A 658 -9.92 -27.12 -31.37
CA ASN A 658 -9.39 -28.21 -30.57
C ASN A 658 -9.01 -27.68 -29.17
N GLU A 659 -9.32 -28.45 -28.12
CA GLU A 659 -9.16 -28.08 -26.70
C GLU A 659 -10.00 -26.87 -26.22
N GLU A 660 -11.01 -26.43 -26.97
CA GLU A 660 -11.89 -25.33 -26.56
C GLU A 660 -13.01 -25.76 -25.59
N GLN A 661 -13.49 -24.81 -24.75
CA GLN A 661 -14.68 -25.00 -23.93
C GLN A 661 -15.98 -24.67 -24.67
N PHE A 662 -16.98 -25.55 -24.57
CA PHE A 662 -18.29 -25.37 -25.20
C PHE A 662 -19.45 -25.51 -24.19
N ASP A 663 -20.15 -24.40 -23.95
CA ASP A 663 -21.27 -24.32 -22.99
C ASP A 663 -22.61 -24.70 -23.65
N PHE A 664 -23.27 -25.71 -23.09
CA PHE A 664 -24.62 -26.11 -23.51
C PHE A 664 -25.68 -25.07 -23.12
N GLY A 665 -25.42 -24.29 -22.08
CA GLY A 665 -26.30 -23.31 -21.48
C GLY A 665 -27.01 -23.82 -20.22
N THR A 666 -28.08 -23.11 -19.84
CA THR A 666 -28.88 -23.41 -18.64
C THR A 666 -30.12 -24.23 -19.01
N GLY A 667 -30.27 -25.42 -18.44
CA GLY A 667 -31.44 -26.27 -18.61
C GLY A 667 -31.23 -27.69 -18.06
N ALA A 668 -32.33 -28.39 -17.76
CA ALA A 668 -32.28 -29.75 -17.22
C ALA A 668 -31.95 -30.82 -18.29
N SER A 669 -32.28 -30.56 -19.56
CA SER A 669 -31.89 -31.39 -20.69
C SER A 669 -31.73 -30.52 -21.94
N ILE A 670 -30.57 -30.56 -22.59
CA ILE A 670 -30.25 -29.74 -23.76
C ILE A 670 -29.60 -30.63 -24.83
N VAL A 671 -30.13 -30.61 -26.04
CA VAL A 671 -29.54 -31.31 -27.20
C VAL A 671 -28.84 -30.29 -28.10
N LYS A 672 -27.62 -30.59 -28.53
CA LYS A 672 -26.86 -29.80 -29.51
C LYS A 672 -26.45 -30.70 -30.68
N THR A 673 -26.63 -30.18 -31.89
CA THR A 673 -26.15 -30.83 -33.12
C THR A 673 -24.80 -30.23 -33.50
N PHE A 674 -23.80 -31.08 -33.61
CA PHE A 674 -22.45 -30.73 -34.05
C PHE A 674 -22.25 -31.21 -35.48
N THR A 675 -21.34 -30.56 -36.20
CA THR A 675 -20.91 -30.91 -37.54
C THR A 675 -19.40 -31.10 -37.55
N ILE A 676 -18.93 -32.14 -38.26
CA ILE A 676 -17.53 -32.40 -38.56
C ILE A 676 -17.38 -32.21 -40.07
N GLU A 677 -16.55 -31.27 -40.52
CA GLU A 677 -16.18 -31.06 -41.92
C GLU A 677 -14.73 -31.50 -42.13
N ASN A 678 -14.45 -32.12 -43.28
CA ASN A 678 -13.08 -32.23 -43.79
C ASN A 678 -12.78 -30.95 -44.59
N TYR A 679 -12.16 -29.97 -43.94
CA TYR A 679 -11.80 -28.71 -44.56
C TYR A 679 -10.65 -28.86 -45.56
N GLY A 680 -9.88 -29.95 -45.48
CA GLY A 680 -8.72 -30.24 -46.32
C GLY A 680 -9.08 -30.41 -47.81
N THR A 681 -8.08 -30.22 -48.67
CA THR A 681 -8.29 -30.15 -50.13
C THR A 681 -7.98 -31.44 -50.90
N GLY A 682 -7.54 -32.51 -50.23
CA GLY A 682 -6.95 -33.67 -50.89
C GLY A 682 -7.60 -35.01 -50.55
N SER A 683 -7.32 -35.53 -49.35
CA SER A 683 -7.67 -36.89 -48.94
C SER A 683 -8.92 -36.91 -48.05
N ALA A 684 -9.50 -38.10 -47.84
CA ALA A 684 -10.62 -38.27 -46.92
C ALA A 684 -10.15 -38.27 -45.45
N LEU A 685 -10.83 -37.46 -44.63
CA LEU A 685 -10.72 -37.48 -43.18
C LEU A 685 -11.38 -38.76 -42.66
N THR A 686 -10.60 -39.63 -42.04
CA THR A 686 -11.02 -40.90 -41.46
C THR A 686 -11.13 -40.74 -39.95
N LEU A 687 -12.30 -41.03 -39.39
CA LEU A 687 -12.58 -40.97 -37.96
C LEU A 687 -12.34 -42.35 -37.34
N SER A 688 -11.33 -42.47 -36.49
CA SER A 688 -10.79 -43.75 -36.00
C SER A 688 -11.33 -44.18 -34.63
N GLY A 689 -12.21 -43.38 -34.03
CA GLY A 689 -12.79 -43.65 -32.71
C GLY A 689 -13.71 -44.88 -32.67
N SER A 690 -13.80 -45.52 -31.51
CA SER A 690 -14.81 -46.54 -31.20
C SER A 690 -15.44 -46.27 -29.84
N PRO A 691 -16.64 -45.65 -29.77
CA PRO A 691 -17.45 -45.11 -30.88
C PRO A 691 -16.77 -43.94 -31.62
N ILE A 692 -17.27 -43.60 -32.82
CA ILE A 692 -16.68 -42.58 -33.72
C ILE A 692 -16.48 -41.24 -32.99
N VAL A 693 -17.50 -40.82 -32.24
CA VAL A 693 -17.43 -39.71 -31.29
C VAL A 693 -17.73 -40.25 -29.89
N ALA A 694 -16.89 -39.93 -28.91
CA ALA A 694 -17.05 -40.37 -27.53
C ALA A 694 -17.05 -39.18 -26.57
N VAL A 695 -17.84 -39.26 -25.50
CA VAL A 695 -17.61 -38.45 -24.30
C VAL A 695 -16.73 -39.28 -23.38
N THR A 696 -15.49 -38.85 -23.17
CA THR A 696 -14.44 -39.58 -22.43
C THR A 696 -14.38 -39.20 -20.95
N ALA A 697 -14.95 -38.05 -20.57
CA ALA A 697 -15.15 -37.62 -19.19
C ALA A 697 -16.49 -36.89 -19.05
N GLY A 698 -17.11 -36.95 -17.87
CA GLY A 698 -18.40 -36.29 -17.58
C GLY A 698 -19.63 -37.11 -18.00
N THR A 699 -20.26 -37.79 -17.03
CA THR A 699 -21.43 -38.67 -17.27
C THR A 699 -22.73 -37.94 -17.61
N THR A 700 -22.74 -36.61 -17.50
CA THR A 700 -23.87 -35.73 -17.81
C THR A 700 -23.96 -35.36 -19.28
N PHE A 701 -22.97 -35.71 -20.10
CA PHE A 701 -22.98 -35.50 -21.54
C PHE A 701 -22.98 -36.85 -22.26
N ILE A 702 -23.95 -37.05 -23.15
CA ILE A 702 -24.19 -38.34 -23.81
C ILE A 702 -24.24 -38.10 -25.31
N VAL A 703 -23.41 -38.79 -26.10
CA VAL A 703 -23.55 -38.80 -27.57
C VAL A 703 -24.78 -39.62 -27.93
N THR A 704 -25.86 -38.94 -28.30
CA THR A 704 -27.18 -39.54 -28.56
C THR A 704 -27.41 -39.89 -30.02
N GLU A 705 -26.59 -39.35 -30.93
CA GLU A 705 -26.59 -39.70 -32.35
C GLU A 705 -25.14 -39.63 -32.87
N GLN A 706 -24.64 -40.73 -33.43
CA GLN A 706 -23.29 -40.81 -34.01
C GLN A 706 -23.27 -40.30 -35.46
N PRO A 707 -22.10 -39.88 -36.01
CA PRO A 707 -21.95 -39.64 -37.44
C PRO A 707 -22.37 -40.86 -38.27
N SER A 708 -22.99 -40.63 -39.42
CA SER A 708 -23.50 -41.69 -40.29
C SER A 708 -22.42 -42.50 -41.02
N ALA A 709 -21.16 -42.04 -40.99
CA ALA A 709 -20.00 -42.74 -41.54
C ALA A 709 -18.71 -42.34 -40.80
N ALA A 710 -17.68 -43.18 -40.90
CA ALA A 710 -16.35 -42.96 -40.32
C ALA A 710 -15.34 -42.34 -41.33
N SER A 711 -15.82 -41.83 -42.47
CA SER A 711 -14.99 -41.25 -43.53
C SER A 711 -15.70 -40.06 -44.17
N ILE A 712 -15.00 -38.94 -44.30
CA ILE A 712 -15.51 -37.66 -44.80
C ILE A 712 -14.63 -37.22 -45.98
N ALA A 713 -15.21 -37.17 -47.18
CA ALA A 713 -14.52 -36.69 -48.38
C ALA A 713 -14.12 -35.20 -48.24
N ALA A 714 -13.08 -34.77 -48.96
CA ALA A 714 -12.63 -33.37 -48.97
C ALA A 714 -13.79 -32.40 -49.29
N GLY A 715 -14.01 -31.40 -48.42
CA GLY A 715 -15.12 -30.45 -48.52
C GLY A 715 -16.51 -30.99 -48.17
N ALA A 716 -16.63 -32.23 -47.72
CA ALA A 716 -17.88 -32.79 -47.19
C ALA A 716 -17.94 -32.66 -45.66
N SER A 717 -19.15 -32.87 -45.09
CA SER A 717 -19.36 -32.87 -43.65
C SER A 717 -20.42 -33.87 -43.20
N LEU A 718 -20.36 -34.25 -41.92
CA LEU A 718 -21.30 -35.15 -41.23
C LEU A 718 -21.73 -34.52 -39.91
N THR A 719 -22.91 -34.89 -39.40
CA THR A 719 -23.43 -34.38 -38.12
C THR A 719 -23.53 -35.48 -37.06
N PHE A 720 -23.48 -35.06 -35.80
CA PHE A 720 -23.73 -35.90 -34.63
C PHE A 720 -24.48 -35.08 -33.56
N LYS A 721 -25.08 -35.74 -32.56
CA LYS A 721 -25.79 -35.08 -31.47
C LYS A 721 -25.23 -35.46 -30.11
N VAL A 722 -25.10 -34.47 -29.24
CA VAL A 722 -24.79 -34.65 -27.83
C VAL A 722 -25.95 -34.08 -27.01
N THR A 723 -26.36 -34.82 -26.00
CA THR A 723 -27.37 -34.42 -25.02
C THR A 723 -26.69 -34.19 -23.69
N TYR A 724 -26.84 -32.98 -23.16
CA TYR A 724 -26.54 -32.65 -21.77
C TYR A 724 -27.75 -32.98 -20.90
N THR A 725 -27.57 -33.81 -19.87
CA THR A 725 -28.56 -34.14 -18.84
C THR A 725 -28.08 -33.61 -17.49
N GLY A 726 -28.54 -32.41 -17.13
CA GLY A 726 -27.98 -31.64 -16.02
C GLY A 726 -28.34 -32.16 -14.64
N ILE A 727 -27.34 -32.22 -13.76
CA ILE A 727 -27.45 -32.57 -12.33
C ILE A 727 -26.87 -31.49 -11.41
N SER A 728 -26.07 -30.54 -11.90
CA SER A 728 -25.54 -29.41 -11.13
C SER A 728 -25.42 -28.10 -11.94
N ASN A 729 -24.92 -27.02 -11.32
CA ASN A 729 -24.59 -25.76 -12.00
C ASN A 729 -23.16 -25.70 -12.54
N ASN A 730 -22.38 -26.78 -12.42
CA ASN A 730 -20.98 -26.86 -12.82
C ASN A 730 -20.66 -28.23 -13.43
N ASP A 731 -21.60 -28.78 -14.19
CA ASP A 731 -21.41 -30.04 -14.88
C ASP A 731 -20.41 -29.85 -16.02
N THR A 732 -19.40 -30.72 -16.07
CA THR A 732 -18.31 -30.67 -17.06
C THR A 732 -18.09 -32.03 -17.69
N GLY A 733 -17.57 -32.04 -18.91
CA GLY A 733 -17.21 -33.25 -19.62
C GLY A 733 -16.19 -33.00 -20.72
N THR A 734 -15.76 -34.06 -21.38
CA THR A 734 -14.78 -34.02 -22.47
C THR A 734 -15.29 -34.87 -23.62
N LEU A 735 -15.48 -34.26 -24.77
CA LEU A 735 -15.80 -34.91 -26.04
C LEU A 735 -14.51 -35.15 -26.81
N SER A 736 -14.36 -36.33 -27.44
CA SER A 736 -13.20 -36.67 -28.27
C SER A 736 -13.63 -37.26 -29.61
N ILE A 737 -12.94 -36.85 -30.67
CA ILE A 737 -13.09 -37.32 -32.05
C ILE A 737 -11.70 -37.71 -32.56
N ALA A 738 -11.37 -39.00 -32.52
CA ALA A 738 -10.09 -39.49 -33.03
C ALA A 738 -10.10 -39.50 -34.56
N SER A 739 -9.01 -39.05 -35.20
CA SER A 739 -8.95 -38.83 -36.65
C SER A 739 -7.61 -39.27 -37.26
N ASN A 740 -7.48 -39.19 -38.59
CA ASN A 740 -6.21 -39.33 -39.32
C ASN A 740 -5.61 -37.97 -39.72
N ASP A 741 -6.05 -36.88 -39.09
CA ASP A 741 -5.51 -35.55 -39.27
C ASP A 741 -4.06 -35.47 -38.74
N PRO A 742 -3.09 -34.88 -39.48
CA PRO A 742 -1.70 -34.81 -39.05
C PRO A 742 -1.44 -33.93 -37.81
N ASP A 743 -2.24 -32.88 -37.61
CA ASP A 743 -2.10 -31.90 -36.52
C ASP A 743 -3.14 -32.18 -35.42
N GLU A 744 -4.37 -32.57 -35.80
CA GLU A 744 -5.48 -32.85 -34.90
C GLU A 744 -5.88 -34.35 -34.86
N GLY A 745 -4.89 -35.24 -34.72
CA GLY A 745 -5.10 -36.69 -34.66
C GLY A 745 -6.07 -37.17 -33.56
N THR A 746 -6.38 -36.35 -32.56
CA THR A 746 -7.63 -36.44 -31.81
C THR A 746 -8.12 -35.04 -31.45
N PHE A 747 -9.33 -34.71 -31.91
CA PHE A 747 -9.98 -33.44 -31.62
C PHE A 747 -10.75 -33.53 -30.30
N ILE A 748 -10.53 -32.58 -29.40
CA ILE A 748 -11.06 -32.56 -28.03
C ILE A 748 -11.90 -31.29 -27.83
N ILE A 749 -13.05 -31.41 -27.16
CA ILE A 749 -13.89 -30.28 -26.74
C ILE A 749 -14.28 -30.46 -25.27
N HIS A 750 -14.03 -29.45 -24.46
CA HIS A 750 -14.40 -29.44 -23.03
C HIS A 750 -15.82 -28.91 -22.86
N LEU A 751 -16.76 -29.81 -22.58
CA LEU A 751 -18.17 -29.46 -22.46
C LEU A 751 -18.46 -28.90 -21.06
N ASN A 752 -19.32 -27.90 -20.97
CA ASN A 752 -19.90 -27.43 -19.72
C ASN A 752 -21.41 -27.18 -19.83
N GLY A 753 -22.12 -27.20 -18.70
CA GLY A 753 -23.57 -27.01 -18.64
C GLY A 753 -24.08 -26.72 -17.23
N LYS A 754 -25.29 -26.15 -17.14
CA LYS A 754 -25.88 -25.69 -15.85
C LYS A 754 -27.35 -26.09 -15.75
N THR A 755 -27.82 -26.52 -14.58
CA THR A 755 -29.25 -26.79 -14.36
C THR A 755 -30.09 -25.54 -14.16
N GLY A 756 -29.51 -24.48 -13.57
CA GLY A 756 -30.23 -23.25 -13.19
C GLY A 756 -30.99 -23.35 -11.86
N LYS A 757 -30.77 -24.42 -11.10
CA LYS A 757 -31.24 -24.54 -9.70
C LYS A 757 -30.40 -23.65 -8.79
N THR A 758 -30.89 -23.33 -7.60
CA THR A 758 -30.09 -22.63 -6.58
C THR A 758 -29.10 -23.60 -5.92
N ASP A 759 -27.84 -23.22 -5.79
CA ASP A 759 -26.89 -24.01 -5.00
C ASP A 759 -27.17 -23.85 -3.49
N GLN A 760 -26.88 -24.89 -2.72
CA GLN A 760 -27.08 -24.92 -1.28
C GLN A 760 -25.86 -25.52 -0.57
N ALA A 761 -25.63 -25.08 0.67
CA ALA A 761 -24.58 -25.60 1.53
C ALA A 761 -25.19 -26.20 2.81
N ILE A 762 -24.50 -27.21 3.34
CA ILE A 762 -24.70 -27.73 4.69
C ILE A 762 -23.50 -27.35 5.55
N THR A 763 -23.70 -27.25 6.87
CA THR A 763 -22.59 -27.15 7.83
C THR A 763 -22.56 -28.39 8.71
N PHE A 764 -21.36 -28.97 8.87
CA PHE A 764 -21.12 -30.12 9.73
C PHE A 764 -19.75 -29.97 10.40
N ASP A 765 -19.76 -29.98 11.72
CA ASP A 765 -18.59 -29.87 12.58
C ASP A 765 -18.73 -30.87 13.72
N LEU A 766 -17.66 -31.59 14.04
CA LEU A 766 -17.59 -32.46 15.21
C LEU A 766 -17.21 -31.69 16.48
N GLY A 767 -16.63 -30.48 16.35
CA GLY A 767 -16.25 -29.64 17.48
C GLY A 767 -15.41 -30.38 18.52
N ASN A 768 -15.89 -30.38 19.77
CA ASN A 768 -15.24 -31.08 20.89
C ASN A 768 -15.31 -32.61 20.78
N ASP A 769 -16.18 -33.16 19.93
CA ASP A 769 -16.35 -34.59 19.73
C ASP A 769 -15.44 -35.17 18.64
N ALA A 770 -14.65 -34.33 17.96
CA ALA A 770 -13.66 -34.75 16.96
C ALA A 770 -12.56 -35.68 17.53
N SER A 771 -12.35 -35.65 18.86
CA SER A 771 -11.47 -36.55 19.58
C SER A 771 -12.19 -37.16 20.78
N LYS A 772 -12.12 -38.48 20.92
CA LYS A 772 -12.68 -39.27 22.02
C LYS A 772 -11.66 -40.30 22.49
N THR A 773 -11.93 -40.94 23.62
CA THR A 773 -11.19 -42.11 24.11
C THR A 773 -12.08 -43.35 24.03
N PHE A 774 -11.49 -44.52 23.77
CA PHE A 774 -12.23 -45.78 23.82
C PHE A 774 -12.89 -45.97 25.20
N GLY A 775 -14.21 -46.16 25.21
CA GLY A 775 -15.03 -46.24 26.44
C GLY A 775 -15.81 -44.95 26.77
N ASP A 776 -15.60 -43.86 26.04
CA ASP A 776 -16.49 -42.69 26.08
C ASP A 776 -17.90 -43.06 25.61
N ALA A 777 -18.90 -42.30 26.06
CA ALA A 777 -20.30 -42.51 25.68
C ALA A 777 -20.58 -42.18 24.21
N ALA A 778 -21.62 -42.81 23.65
CA ALA A 778 -22.19 -42.45 22.35
C ALA A 778 -22.68 -40.99 22.33
N PHE A 779 -22.63 -40.35 21.16
CA PHE A 779 -22.95 -38.92 20.99
C PHE A 779 -23.69 -38.67 19.67
N ASP A 780 -24.45 -37.59 19.60
CA ASP A 780 -25.27 -37.25 18.44
C ASP A 780 -24.58 -36.22 17.53
N LEU A 781 -24.64 -36.46 16.22
CA LEU A 781 -24.18 -35.54 15.20
C LEU A 781 -25.22 -34.44 14.96
N THR A 782 -24.74 -33.19 14.86
CA THR A 782 -25.53 -32.03 14.47
C THR A 782 -25.00 -31.44 13.18
N ALA A 783 -25.90 -31.20 12.21
CA ALA A 783 -25.58 -30.49 10.98
C ALA A 783 -26.71 -29.51 10.64
N THR A 784 -26.39 -28.37 10.03
CA THR A 784 -27.41 -27.46 9.49
C THR A 784 -27.68 -27.81 8.05
N GLY A 785 -28.94 -28.13 7.73
CA GLY A 785 -29.39 -28.44 6.38
C GLY A 785 -29.46 -27.20 5.47
N GLY A 786 -29.21 -27.39 4.18
CA GLY A 786 -29.38 -26.37 3.15
C GLY A 786 -30.85 -26.11 2.78
N ALA A 787 -31.07 -25.06 1.99
CA ALA A 787 -32.37 -24.49 1.65
C ALA A 787 -33.35 -25.42 0.91
N SER A 788 -32.93 -26.61 0.46
CA SER A 788 -33.83 -27.61 -0.14
C SER A 788 -34.84 -28.21 0.84
N GLY A 789 -34.59 -28.13 2.15
CA GLY A 789 -35.42 -28.74 3.19
C GLY A 789 -35.32 -30.28 3.29
N ASN A 790 -34.49 -30.92 2.47
CA ASN A 790 -34.23 -32.36 2.55
C ASN A 790 -33.42 -32.71 3.83
N PRO A 791 -33.58 -33.91 4.41
CA PRO A 791 -32.79 -34.32 5.58
C PRO A 791 -31.31 -34.47 5.25
N VAL A 792 -30.45 -34.17 6.24
CA VAL A 792 -29.02 -34.48 6.21
C VAL A 792 -28.80 -35.91 6.70
N THR A 793 -27.96 -36.69 6.02
CA THR A 793 -27.59 -38.06 6.39
C THR A 793 -26.10 -38.19 6.64
N PHE A 794 -25.72 -39.14 7.51
CA PHE A 794 -24.33 -39.34 7.93
C PHE A 794 -23.84 -40.76 7.62
N THR A 795 -22.57 -40.89 7.23
CA THR A 795 -21.88 -42.17 7.05
C THR A 795 -20.51 -42.17 7.72
N SER A 796 -20.03 -43.34 8.16
CA SER A 796 -18.68 -43.55 8.71
C SER A 796 -17.84 -44.37 7.72
N SER A 797 -16.57 -44.01 7.54
CA SER A 797 -15.63 -44.75 6.69
C SER A 797 -15.11 -46.05 7.31
N ASP A 798 -15.15 -46.18 8.65
CA ASP A 798 -14.72 -47.39 9.36
C ASP A 798 -15.64 -47.72 10.54
N VAL A 799 -16.46 -48.74 10.34
CA VAL A 799 -17.42 -49.28 11.32
C VAL A 799 -16.75 -49.97 12.50
N ASN A 800 -15.46 -50.34 12.42
CA ASN A 800 -14.72 -50.94 13.54
C ASN A 800 -14.22 -49.88 14.53
N VAL A 801 -14.13 -48.61 14.10
CA VAL A 801 -13.80 -47.47 14.95
C VAL A 801 -15.09 -46.83 15.46
N ALA A 802 -16.04 -46.53 14.57
CA ALA A 802 -17.31 -45.92 14.93
C ALA A 802 -18.46 -46.29 13.96
N THR A 803 -19.60 -46.71 14.51
CA THR A 803 -20.84 -46.94 13.75
C THR A 803 -21.81 -45.77 13.92
N ILE A 804 -22.69 -45.57 12.93
CA ILE A 804 -23.71 -44.51 12.95
C ILE A 804 -25.09 -45.12 12.74
N SER A 805 -26.07 -44.71 13.55
CA SER A 805 -27.48 -45.01 13.36
C SER A 805 -28.30 -43.74 13.47
N GLY A 806 -28.97 -43.33 12.39
CA GLY A 806 -29.59 -42.01 12.30
C GLY A 806 -28.52 -40.91 12.34
N ASN A 807 -28.43 -40.18 13.45
CA ASN A 807 -27.36 -39.22 13.74
C ASN A 807 -26.48 -39.64 14.94
N THR A 808 -26.77 -40.73 15.64
CA THR A 808 -25.98 -41.15 16.81
C THR A 808 -24.75 -41.95 16.41
N VAL A 809 -23.57 -41.52 16.87
CA VAL A 809 -22.29 -42.23 16.75
C VAL A 809 -22.07 -43.13 17.96
N THR A 810 -21.79 -44.41 17.70
CA THR A 810 -21.35 -45.36 18.73
C THR A 810 -19.86 -45.69 18.53
N ILE A 811 -19.06 -45.50 19.57
CA ILE A 811 -17.62 -45.82 19.57
C ILE A 811 -17.44 -47.34 19.70
N VAL A 812 -16.66 -47.93 18.80
CA VAL A 812 -16.46 -49.39 18.69
C VAL A 812 -15.00 -49.80 18.95
N GLY A 813 -14.03 -48.95 18.61
CA GLY A 813 -12.61 -49.24 18.76
C GLY A 813 -11.72 -48.00 18.66
N ALA A 814 -10.50 -48.09 19.18
CA ALA A 814 -9.50 -47.03 19.01
C ALA A 814 -8.96 -47.01 17.58
N GLY A 815 -8.85 -45.83 16.98
CA GLY A 815 -8.50 -45.63 15.57
C GLY A 815 -9.03 -44.31 15.02
N THR A 816 -9.12 -44.18 13.71
CA THR A 816 -9.62 -42.98 13.02
C THR A 816 -10.68 -43.34 11.99
N ALA A 817 -11.83 -42.66 12.01
CA ALA A 817 -12.87 -42.78 10.99
C ALA A 817 -13.22 -41.40 10.44
N THR A 818 -13.47 -41.32 9.13
CA THR A 818 -14.03 -40.14 8.49
C THR A 818 -15.55 -40.22 8.56
N ILE A 819 -16.18 -39.20 9.13
CA ILE A 819 -17.63 -39.05 9.19
C ILE A 819 -18.05 -38.06 8.10
N THR A 820 -18.97 -38.44 7.22
CA THR A 820 -19.41 -37.62 6.07
C THR A 820 -20.90 -37.29 6.18
N ALA A 821 -21.23 -36.00 6.16
CA ALA A 821 -22.58 -35.48 6.08
C ALA A 821 -22.99 -35.18 4.62
N ASN A 822 -24.21 -35.56 4.22
CA ASN A 822 -24.73 -35.42 2.86
C ASN A 822 -26.17 -34.88 2.85
N GLN A 823 -26.57 -34.13 1.81
CA GLN A 823 -27.96 -33.69 1.61
C GLN A 823 -28.34 -33.72 0.12
N ALA A 824 -29.44 -34.40 -0.20
CA ALA A 824 -29.89 -34.62 -1.58
C ALA A 824 -30.48 -33.35 -2.23
N GLN A 825 -30.46 -33.31 -3.58
CA GLN A 825 -31.11 -32.27 -4.39
C GLN A 825 -32.64 -32.31 -4.31
N ASN A 826 -33.31 -31.23 -4.74
CA ASN A 826 -34.75 -31.22 -4.98
C ASN A 826 -35.09 -30.59 -6.36
N ALA A 827 -36.34 -30.15 -6.57
CA ALA A 827 -36.76 -29.52 -7.83
C ALA A 827 -36.09 -28.17 -8.10
N THR A 828 -35.79 -27.38 -7.07
CA THR A 828 -35.31 -25.98 -7.16
C THR A 828 -33.88 -25.78 -6.67
N HIS A 829 -33.29 -26.75 -5.97
CA HIS A 829 -31.95 -26.69 -5.42
C HIS A 829 -31.10 -27.90 -5.83
N ASN A 830 -29.81 -27.68 -6.11
CA ASN A 830 -28.83 -28.74 -6.37
C ASN A 830 -28.52 -29.54 -5.08
N ALA A 831 -27.80 -30.66 -5.19
CA ALA A 831 -27.35 -31.40 -4.00
C ALA A 831 -26.30 -30.57 -3.24
N ALA A 832 -26.32 -30.61 -1.91
CA ALA A 832 -25.27 -29.92 -1.15
C ALA A 832 -23.94 -30.67 -1.28
N ALA A 833 -22.84 -29.93 -1.32
CA ALA A 833 -21.51 -30.53 -1.25
C ALA A 833 -21.36 -31.31 0.07
N ALA A 834 -20.87 -32.54 -0.01
CA ALA A 834 -20.66 -33.38 1.16
C ALA A 834 -19.58 -32.79 2.07
N VAL A 835 -19.83 -32.76 3.38
CA VAL A 835 -18.88 -32.25 4.37
C VAL A 835 -18.36 -33.41 5.20
N SER A 836 -17.05 -33.57 5.26
CA SER A 836 -16.39 -34.67 5.98
C SER A 836 -15.54 -34.15 7.13
N GLN A 837 -15.57 -34.86 8.26
CA GLN A 837 -14.79 -34.57 9.46
C GLN A 837 -14.09 -35.84 9.95
N THR A 838 -12.89 -35.71 10.51
CA THR A 838 -12.14 -36.87 11.05
C THR A 838 -12.46 -37.04 12.53
N LEU A 839 -13.00 -38.21 12.89
CA LEU A 839 -13.19 -38.66 14.27
C LEU A 839 -11.99 -39.51 14.70
N THR A 840 -11.29 -39.10 15.75
CA THR A 840 -10.16 -39.84 16.33
C THR A 840 -10.55 -40.45 17.68
N ILE A 841 -10.46 -41.77 17.79
CA ILE A 841 -10.67 -42.50 19.04
C ILE A 841 -9.30 -42.93 19.59
N ALA A 842 -8.84 -42.28 20.66
CA ALA A 842 -7.62 -42.64 21.37
C ALA A 842 -7.79 -43.94 22.18
N LYS A 843 -6.68 -44.61 22.48
CA LYS A 843 -6.67 -45.76 23.41
C LYS A 843 -6.89 -45.28 24.83
N ALA A 844 -7.63 -46.06 25.62
CA ALA A 844 -7.80 -45.81 27.05
C ALA A 844 -6.54 -46.18 27.85
N ASN A 845 -6.36 -45.54 29.00
CA ASN A 845 -5.35 -45.95 29.97
C ASN A 845 -5.85 -47.14 30.80
N GLN A 846 -4.92 -47.96 31.30
CA GLN A 846 -5.19 -49.03 32.25
C GLN A 846 -4.11 -49.04 33.34
N ALA A 847 -4.44 -49.63 34.49
CA ALA A 847 -3.53 -49.80 35.61
C ALA A 847 -3.55 -51.26 36.10
N ILE A 848 -2.42 -51.71 36.62
CA ILE A 848 -2.27 -52.97 37.37
C ILE A 848 -2.08 -52.66 38.85
N VAL A 849 -2.22 -53.66 39.71
CA VAL A 849 -1.89 -53.57 41.15
C VAL A 849 -0.95 -54.71 41.51
N PHE A 850 0.19 -54.40 42.12
CA PHE A 850 1.20 -55.37 42.55
C PHE A 850 1.87 -54.94 43.86
N ASP A 851 1.93 -55.88 44.81
CA ASP A 851 2.56 -55.71 46.12
C ASP A 851 3.25 -57.02 46.52
N LEU A 852 4.44 -56.94 47.11
CA LEU A 852 5.13 -58.09 47.72
C LEU A 852 4.64 -58.36 49.14
N GLY A 853 3.99 -57.40 49.80
CA GLY A 853 3.44 -57.55 51.15
C GLY A 853 4.46 -58.08 52.15
N ASN A 854 4.13 -59.21 52.79
CA ASN A 854 5.00 -59.86 53.78
C ASN A 854 6.26 -60.49 53.15
N ASP A 855 6.28 -60.74 51.84
CA ASP A 855 7.40 -61.39 51.16
C ASP A 855 8.50 -60.42 50.73
N ALA A 856 8.33 -59.11 50.94
CA ALA A 856 9.32 -58.07 50.64
C ALA A 856 10.64 -58.20 51.46
N SER A 857 10.65 -59.01 52.53
CA SER A 857 11.86 -59.35 53.28
C SER A 857 11.96 -60.87 53.48
N LYS A 858 13.13 -61.42 53.17
CA LYS A 858 13.48 -62.83 53.25
C LYS A 858 14.86 -63.02 53.90
N THR A 859 15.19 -64.27 54.15
CA THR A 859 16.49 -64.76 54.62
C THR A 859 17.00 -65.82 53.64
N LEU A 860 18.31 -66.12 53.69
CA LEU A 860 18.93 -67.16 52.86
C LEU A 860 18.34 -68.58 53.03
N SER A 861 17.49 -68.80 54.03
CA SER A 861 16.83 -70.07 54.33
C SER A 861 15.36 -70.15 53.90
N ASP A 862 14.79 -69.09 53.34
CA ASP A 862 13.37 -69.07 52.97
C ASP A 862 13.11 -69.75 51.62
N ALA A 863 11.98 -70.46 51.54
CA ALA A 863 11.55 -71.16 50.33
C ALA A 863 11.07 -70.21 49.22
N ALA A 864 11.04 -70.72 47.99
CA ALA A 864 10.46 -70.03 46.83
C ALA A 864 8.97 -69.71 47.05
N PHE A 865 8.50 -68.61 46.45
CA PHE A 865 7.13 -68.09 46.63
C PHE A 865 6.59 -67.49 45.33
N ASP A 866 5.26 -67.39 45.20
CA ASP A 866 4.58 -66.91 43.99
C ASP A 866 4.15 -65.44 44.08
N LEU A 867 4.25 -64.73 42.95
CA LEU A 867 3.82 -63.35 42.79
C LEU A 867 2.38 -63.25 42.29
N THR A 868 1.56 -62.48 43.00
CA THR A 868 0.18 -62.17 42.60
C THR A 868 0.01 -60.67 42.31
N ALA A 869 -0.60 -60.36 41.16
CA ALA A 869 -0.95 -59.00 40.75
C ALA A 869 -2.32 -59.00 40.08
N ILE A 870 -3.03 -57.87 40.15
CA ILE A 870 -4.34 -57.66 39.53
C ILE A 870 -4.15 -56.97 38.18
N GLY A 871 -4.70 -57.58 37.11
CA GLY A 871 -4.57 -57.10 35.74
C GLY A 871 -5.47 -55.91 35.41
N GLY A 872 -4.99 -55.05 34.52
CA GLY A 872 -5.75 -53.95 33.94
C GLY A 872 -6.69 -54.38 32.82
N ALA A 873 -7.53 -53.43 32.39
CA ALA A 873 -8.68 -53.62 31.49
C ALA A 873 -8.36 -54.21 30.10
N SER A 874 -7.09 -54.26 29.67
CA SER A 874 -6.69 -54.93 28.43
C SER A 874 -6.89 -56.44 28.44
N GLY A 875 -6.97 -57.08 29.62
CA GLY A 875 -7.07 -58.53 29.78
C GLY A 875 -5.78 -59.31 29.47
N ASN A 876 -4.70 -58.62 29.10
CA ASN A 876 -3.41 -59.26 28.79
C ASN A 876 -2.74 -59.83 30.05
N ALA A 877 -1.87 -60.83 29.87
CA ALA A 877 -1.10 -61.42 30.97
C ALA A 877 -0.13 -60.41 31.61
N ILE A 878 0.06 -60.54 32.93
CA ILE A 878 1.11 -59.83 33.68
C ILE A 878 2.40 -60.66 33.61
N THR A 879 3.53 -59.98 33.44
CA THR A 879 4.87 -60.57 33.50
C THR A 879 5.68 -59.96 34.64
N TYR A 880 6.61 -60.74 35.19
CA TYR A 880 7.47 -60.31 36.29
C TYR A 880 8.95 -60.45 35.93
N THR A 881 9.78 -59.51 36.38
CA THR A 881 11.25 -59.58 36.27
C THR A 881 11.92 -59.19 37.59
N SER A 882 13.07 -59.80 37.87
CA SER A 882 13.97 -59.41 38.96
C SER A 882 15.11 -58.59 38.36
N SER A 883 15.49 -57.47 38.99
CA SER A 883 16.61 -56.65 38.55
C SER A 883 17.97 -57.29 38.81
N ASP A 884 18.04 -58.21 39.77
CA ASP A 884 19.24 -58.93 40.18
C ASP A 884 18.90 -60.42 40.42
N THR A 885 19.36 -61.26 39.50
CA THR A 885 19.16 -62.72 39.52
C THR A 885 20.06 -63.44 40.52
N ASP A 886 21.14 -62.81 40.97
CA ASP A 886 22.05 -63.40 41.96
C ASP A 886 21.47 -63.26 43.38
N VAL A 887 20.54 -62.31 43.57
CA VAL A 887 19.68 -62.21 44.77
C VAL A 887 18.44 -63.09 44.66
N ALA A 888 17.66 -62.96 43.57
CA ALA A 888 16.51 -63.84 43.32
C ALA A 888 16.17 -63.98 41.83
N THR A 889 15.88 -65.21 41.39
CA THR A 889 15.42 -65.53 40.03
C THR A 889 13.90 -65.63 39.96
N ILE A 890 13.30 -65.38 38.79
CA ILE A 890 11.86 -65.53 38.56
C ILE A 890 11.61 -66.43 37.35
N SER A 891 10.70 -67.39 37.50
CA SER A 891 10.19 -68.22 36.41
C SER A 891 8.66 -68.19 36.44
N GLY A 892 8.03 -67.59 35.41
CA GLY A 892 6.60 -67.32 35.43
C GLY A 892 6.24 -66.30 36.51
N SER A 893 5.52 -66.73 37.55
CA SER A 893 5.23 -65.96 38.77
C SER A 893 6.11 -66.33 39.96
N THR A 894 6.88 -67.42 39.90
CA THR A 894 7.58 -67.98 41.07
C THR A 894 8.96 -67.35 41.24
N VAL A 895 9.21 -66.76 42.41
CA VAL A 895 10.50 -66.21 42.85
C VAL A 895 11.27 -67.26 43.63
N THR A 896 12.53 -67.50 43.25
CA THR A 896 13.47 -68.37 43.99
C THR A 896 14.60 -67.51 44.56
N ILE A 897 14.84 -67.62 45.87
CA ILE A 897 15.93 -66.93 46.56
C ILE A 897 17.27 -67.59 46.21
N VAL A 898 18.27 -66.77 45.85
CA VAL A 898 19.60 -67.22 45.38
C VAL A 898 20.73 -66.70 46.28
N GLY A 899 20.64 -65.45 46.75
CA GLY A 899 21.71 -64.80 47.50
C GLY A 899 21.23 -63.69 48.44
N ALA A 900 22.05 -63.32 49.42
CA ALA A 900 21.77 -62.19 50.31
C ALA A 900 22.09 -60.86 49.61
N GLY A 901 21.15 -59.92 49.66
CA GLY A 901 21.21 -58.64 48.93
C GLY A 901 19.83 -58.02 48.79
N THR A 902 19.67 -57.10 47.83
CA THR A 902 18.39 -56.45 47.52
C THR A 902 18.14 -56.46 46.02
N THR A 903 16.99 -56.96 45.58
CA THR A 903 16.55 -56.91 44.18
C THR A 903 15.20 -56.23 44.05
N THR A 904 14.93 -55.64 42.88
CA THR A 904 13.64 -55.05 42.54
C THR A 904 12.86 -56.01 41.65
N ILE A 905 11.68 -56.42 42.13
CA ILE A 905 10.70 -57.20 41.38
C ILE A 905 9.79 -56.23 40.64
N THR A 906 9.67 -56.37 39.32
CA THR A 906 8.87 -55.50 38.45
C THR A 906 7.71 -56.28 37.85
N ALA A 907 6.46 -55.86 38.11
CA ALA A 907 5.27 -56.35 37.42
C ALA A 907 4.91 -55.44 36.23
N SER A 908 4.64 -56.04 35.07
CA SER A 908 4.37 -55.33 33.80
C SER A 908 3.17 -55.94 33.07
N GLN A 909 2.34 -55.13 32.42
CA GLN A 909 1.23 -55.62 31.57
C GLN A 909 1.16 -54.85 30.25
N ALA A 910 1.23 -55.58 29.13
CA ALA A 910 1.16 -54.99 27.79
C ALA A 910 -0.24 -54.42 27.46
N GLY A 911 -0.28 -53.42 26.60
CA GLY A 911 -1.53 -52.87 26.04
C GLY A 911 -2.11 -53.73 24.93
N ASN A 912 -3.30 -53.39 24.45
CA ASN A 912 -3.95 -54.05 23.30
C ASN A 912 -4.39 -53.00 22.26
N ASN A 913 -5.31 -53.33 21.36
CA ASN A 913 -5.78 -52.38 20.34
C ASN A 913 -6.51 -51.16 20.94
N ASN A 914 -7.19 -51.32 22.07
CA ASN A 914 -8.03 -50.29 22.68
C ASN A 914 -7.44 -49.68 23.97
N TYR A 915 -6.44 -50.32 24.59
CA TYR A 915 -5.79 -49.84 25.81
C TYR A 915 -4.27 -49.68 25.64
N HIS A 916 -3.69 -48.63 26.23
CA HIS A 916 -2.24 -48.46 26.39
C HIS A 916 -1.64 -49.55 27.29
N ALA A 917 -0.32 -49.72 27.30
CA ALA A 917 0.33 -50.58 28.30
C ALA A 917 0.14 -49.99 29.71
N ALA A 918 -0.05 -50.84 30.72
CA ALA A 918 -0.12 -50.37 32.10
C ALA A 918 1.26 -49.91 32.56
N THR A 919 1.31 -48.86 33.40
CA THR A 919 2.55 -48.45 34.05
C THR A 919 3.08 -49.59 34.93
N ASN A 920 4.34 -49.98 34.73
CA ASN A 920 4.98 -51.03 35.52
C ASN A 920 5.02 -50.65 37.02
N ILE A 921 4.75 -51.62 37.89
CA ILE A 921 4.87 -51.45 39.34
C ILE A 921 6.11 -52.22 39.80
N THR A 922 6.93 -51.57 40.63
CA THR A 922 8.17 -52.14 41.17
C THR A 922 8.09 -52.26 42.68
N GLN A 923 8.64 -53.34 43.23
CA GLN A 923 8.68 -53.64 44.66
C GLN A 923 10.06 -54.19 45.04
N THR A 924 10.61 -53.79 46.17
CA THR A 924 11.96 -54.23 46.60
C THR A 924 11.87 -55.48 47.47
N LEU A 925 12.57 -56.53 47.07
CA LEU A 925 12.81 -57.76 47.83
C LEU A 925 14.19 -57.67 48.49
N THR A 926 14.23 -57.75 49.83
CA THR A 926 15.47 -57.76 50.62
C THR A 926 15.73 -59.16 51.18
N VAL A 927 16.90 -59.74 50.90
CA VAL A 927 17.34 -61.04 51.43
C VAL A 927 18.48 -60.81 52.42
N GLN A 928 18.23 -61.02 53.71
CA GLN A 928 19.21 -60.72 54.76
C GLN A 928 20.11 -61.91 55.09
N SER A 929 21.39 -61.62 55.36
CA SER A 929 22.34 -62.53 55.97
C SER A 929 22.39 -62.26 57.48
N ALA A 930 22.30 -63.30 58.32
CA ALA A 930 22.19 -63.14 59.77
C ALA A 930 23.53 -62.77 60.42
N ILE A 931 23.54 -61.83 61.39
CA ILE A 931 24.43 -61.81 62.58
C ILE A 931 24.08 -60.65 63.55
N THR A 932 24.64 -60.72 64.76
CA THR A 932 24.22 -60.11 66.02
C THR A 932 24.85 -58.75 66.39
N SER A 933 24.03 -57.85 67.00
CA SER A 933 24.37 -56.69 67.85
C SER A 933 24.76 -55.32 67.21
N LEU A 934 24.57 -54.23 67.96
CA LEU A 934 24.53 -52.81 67.51
C LEU A 934 25.61 -51.92 68.17
N PRO A 935 26.32 -51.04 67.41
CA PRO A 935 27.37 -50.17 67.96
C PRO A 935 26.98 -48.69 68.20
N GLU A 936 26.88 -48.33 69.48
CA GLU A 936 27.64 -47.25 70.15
C GLU A 936 28.16 -45.99 69.38
N ALA A 937 27.27 -45.09 68.94
CA ALA A 937 27.65 -43.69 68.64
C ALA A 937 26.49 -42.67 68.81
N LEU A 938 26.17 -42.26 70.04
CA LEU A 938 25.21 -41.18 70.34
C LEU A 938 25.69 -40.32 71.50
N LYS A 939 25.91 -39.01 71.30
CA LYS A 939 26.23 -38.04 72.38
C LYS A 939 25.23 -36.89 72.43
N ILE A 940 24.89 -36.50 73.66
CA ILE A 940 23.78 -35.61 74.05
C ILE A 940 24.35 -34.25 74.51
N GLY A 941 23.59 -33.16 74.36
CA GLY A 941 24.02 -31.86 74.93
C GLY A 941 23.04 -30.67 74.91
N LYS A 942 22.03 -30.62 74.02
CA LYS A 942 21.15 -29.43 73.85
C LYS A 942 19.77 -29.51 74.53
N LEU A 943 19.32 -30.70 74.93
CA LEU A 943 17.98 -30.96 75.50
C LEU A 943 18.06 -31.51 76.92
N SER A 944 17.25 -30.96 77.83
CA SER A 944 16.99 -31.51 79.16
C SER A 944 15.60 -32.13 79.19
N VAL A 945 15.51 -33.44 79.40
CA VAL A 945 14.26 -34.20 79.38
C VAL A 945 13.94 -34.70 80.80
N PHE A 946 12.81 -34.27 81.36
CA PHE A 946 12.42 -34.61 82.73
C PHE A 946 10.89 -34.61 82.94
N PRO A 947 10.34 -35.41 83.89
CA PRO A 947 11.02 -36.53 84.53
C PRO A 947 11.39 -37.59 83.48
N ASN A 948 12.49 -38.31 83.73
CA ASN A 948 12.94 -39.43 82.90
C ASN A 948 13.73 -40.38 83.82
N PRO A 949 13.15 -41.50 84.30
CA PRO A 949 11.91 -42.12 83.82
C PRO A 949 10.62 -41.29 84.01
N VAL A 950 9.63 -41.52 83.14
CA VAL A 950 8.35 -40.80 83.10
C VAL A 950 7.17 -41.76 83.24
N SER A 951 6.12 -41.37 83.96
CA SER A 951 4.87 -42.14 84.05
C SER A 951 3.75 -41.63 83.15
N HIS A 952 3.55 -40.30 83.06
CA HIS A 952 2.44 -39.69 82.31
C HIS A 952 2.92 -38.63 81.31
N THR A 953 3.46 -37.49 81.78
CA THR A 953 3.90 -36.38 80.93
C THR A 953 5.41 -36.16 81.02
N LEU A 954 6.06 -36.09 79.86
CA LEU A 954 7.48 -35.82 79.67
C LEU A 954 7.67 -34.34 79.29
N ARG A 955 8.40 -33.57 80.09
CA ARG A 955 8.74 -32.16 79.79
C ARG A 955 10.15 -32.07 79.21
N ILE A 956 10.27 -31.39 78.08
CA ILE A 956 11.53 -31.18 77.36
C ILE A 956 11.83 -29.69 77.42
N LYS A 957 12.92 -29.33 78.10
CA LYS A 957 13.41 -27.96 78.19
C LYS A 957 14.59 -27.78 77.23
N ILE A 958 14.47 -26.80 76.36
CA ILE A 958 15.42 -26.50 75.29
C ILE A 958 16.31 -25.36 75.78
N THR A 959 17.64 -25.52 75.73
CA THR A 959 18.57 -24.58 76.35
C THR A 959 19.30 -23.74 75.29
N GLY A 960 18.82 -22.51 75.07
CA GLY A 960 19.32 -21.58 74.06
C GLY A 960 18.19 -20.73 73.47
N LYS A 961 18.51 -19.62 72.79
CA LYS A 961 17.50 -18.84 72.06
C LYS A 961 17.09 -19.60 70.79
N THR A 962 15.87 -20.14 70.75
CA THR A 962 15.26 -20.68 69.52
C THR A 962 14.39 -19.62 68.86
N THR A 963 14.63 -19.35 67.58
CA THR A 963 13.78 -18.47 66.74
C THR A 963 12.52 -19.16 66.21
N HIS A 964 12.43 -20.48 66.38
CA HIS A 964 11.31 -21.31 65.97
C HIS A 964 10.36 -21.52 67.15
N ASN A 965 9.05 -21.38 66.90
CA ASN A 965 8.01 -21.49 67.92
C ASN A 965 7.34 -22.88 67.93
N TYR A 966 7.87 -23.85 67.19
CA TYR A 966 7.27 -25.17 66.97
C TYR A 966 8.35 -26.24 66.70
N VAL A 967 8.09 -27.48 67.10
CA VAL A 967 8.98 -28.65 66.90
C VAL A 967 8.18 -29.89 66.50
N GLU A 968 8.82 -30.81 65.79
CA GLU A 968 8.30 -32.16 65.55
C GLU A 968 9.06 -33.17 66.44
N ILE A 969 8.34 -34.15 66.99
CA ILE A 969 8.89 -35.10 67.96
C ILE A 969 8.39 -36.51 67.65
N ALA A 970 9.32 -37.42 67.39
CA ALA A 970 9.08 -38.86 67.27
C ALA A 970 9.58 -39.60 68.51
N VAL A 971 8.96 -40.74 68.83
CA VAL A 971 9.50 -41.72 69.78
C VAL A 971 9.58 -43.07 69.07
N LEU A 972 10.74 -43.72 69.15
CA LEU A 972 11.06 -44.97 68.47
C LEU A 972 11.25 -46.09 69.49
N ASN A 973 10.71 -47.27 69.21
CA ASN A 973 10.92 -48.47 70.02
C ASN A 973 12.31 -49.10 69.76
N GLN A 974 12.63 -50.19 70.47
CA GLN A 974 13.93 -50.88 70.34
C GLN A 974 14.16 -51.53 68.97
N GLN A 975 13.13 -51.68 68.14
CA GLN A 975 13.22 -52.19 66.76
C GLN A 975 13.42 -51.05 65.74
N GLY A 976 13.59 -49.80 66.20
CA GLY A 976 13.73 -48.62 65.33
C GLY A 976 12.40 -48.13 64.74
N LYS A 977 11.25 -48.69 65.12
CA LYS A 977 9.93 -48.25 64.62
C LYS A 977 9.45 -47.03 65.38
N LYS A 978 9.04 -45.96 64.67
CA LYS A 978 8.33 -44.82 65.24
C LYS A 978 6.99 -45.30 65.82
N VAL A 979 6.83 -45.19 67.14
CA VAL A 979 5.63 -45.54 67.91
C VAL A 979 4.85 -44.33 68.41
N LEU A 980 5.45 -43.14 68.32
CA LEU A 980 4.78 -41.86 68.56
C LEU A 980 5.35 -40.82 67.60
N LEU A 981 4.52 -39.91 67.10
CA LEU A 981 4.90 -38.76 66.31
C LEU A 981 3.93 -37.61 66.61
N MET A 982 4.44 -36.42 66.92
CA MET A 982 3.60 -35.23 67.12
C MET A 982 4.36 -33.92 66.89
N GLY A 983 3.62 -32.91 66.46
CA GLY A 983 4.07 -31.51 66.49
C GLY A 983 3.65 -30.80 67.77
N LYS A 984 4.50 -29.93 68.32
CA LYS A 984 4.21 -29.12 69.51
C LYS A 984 4.78 -27.71 69.38
N ALA A 985 3.99 -26.72 69.80
CA ALA A 985 4.48 -25.36 69.98
C ALA A 985 5.42 -25.26 71.19
N ILE A 986 6.48 -24.45 71.07
CA ILE A 986 7.43 -24.18 72.16
C ILE A 986 6.88 -23.01 72.98
N HIS A 987 6.56 -23.25 74.24
CA HIS A 987 6.09 -22.21 75.17
C HIS A 987 7.14 -21.96 76.25
N ASN A 988 7.65 -20.73 76.34
CA ASN A 988 8.70 -20.31 77.27
C ASN A 988 9.95 -21.24 77.26
N GLY A 989 10.39 -21.68 76.08
CA GLY A 989 11.58 -22.53 75.91
C GLY A 989 11.40 -23.99 76.33
N ALA A 990 10.16 -24.46 76.50
CA ALA A 990 9.88 -25.86 76.81
C ALA A 990 8.68 -26.41 76.01
N VAL A 991 8.62 -27.73 75.95
CA VAL A 991 7.54 -28.53 75.34
C VAL A 991 7.12 -29.64 76.30
N GLU A 992 5.83 -29.96 76.36
CA GLU A 992 5.29 -31.05 77.16
C GLU A 992 4.57 -32.08 76.26
N ILE A 993 4.87 -33.36 76.51
CA ILE A 993 4.40 -34.51 75.74
C ILE A 993 3.71 -35.50 76.68
N PRO A 994 2.42 -35.83 76.48
CA PRO A 994 1.81 -36.98 77.12
C PRO A 994 2.33 -38.28 76.48
N VAL A 995 2.82 -39.19 77.31
CA VAL A 995 3.39 -40.49 76.93
C VAL A 995 2.60 -41.67 77.52
N ASP A 996 1.39 -41.42 78.02
CA ASP A 996 0.49 -42.42 78.62
C ASP A 996 0.18 -43.60 77.67
N GLN A 997 0.14 -43.30 76.37
CA GLN A 997 -0.04 -44.25 75.26
C GLN A 997 1.17 -45.17 74.99
N LEU A 998 2.33 -44.87 75.56
CA LEU A 998 3.50 -45.75 75.47
C LEU A 998 3.43 -46.79 76.59
N GLN A 999 3.72 -48.05 76.26
CA GLN A 999 3.88 -49.09 77.27
C GLN A 999 5.19 -48.89 78.05
N ALA A 1000 5.29 -49.52 79.23
CA ALA A 1000 6.52 -49.48 80.03
C ALA A 1000 7.71 -50.03 79.22
N GLY A 1001 8.80 -49.26 79.13
CA GLY A 1001 9.90 -49.61 78.23
C GLY A 1001 10.93 -48.50 77.98
N LYS A 1002 12.03 -48.87 77.32
CA LYS A 1002 13.07 -47.93 76.88
C LYS A 1002 12.84 -47.56 75.42
N TYR A 1003 12.83 -46.27 75.13
CA TYR A 1003 12.60 -45.70 73.80
C TYR A 1003 13.67 -44.67 73.44
N LEU A 1004 13.79 -44.39 72.15
CA LEU A 1004 14.56 -43.25 71.66
C LEU A 1004 13.60 -42.13 71.25
N LEU A 1005 13.62 -41.01 71.95
CA LEU A 1005 12.98 -39.79 71.50
C LEU A 1005 13.88 -39.10 70.46
N GLN A 1006 13.28 -38.63 69.37
CA GLN A 1006 13.90 -37.82 68.34
C GLN A 1006 13.11 -36.52 68.22
N MET A 1007 13.76 -35.37 68.31
CA MET A 1007 13.17 -34.05 68.18
C MET A 1007 13.85 -33.29 67.05
N ASN A 1008 13.04 -32.76 66.13
CA ASN A 1008 13.48 -31.98 64.99
C ASN A 1008 13.11 -30.50 65.24
N ILE A 1009 14.11 -29.60 65.21
CA ILE A 1009 13.94 -28.15 65.40
C ILE A 1009 14.56 -27.43 64.20
N GLY A 1010 13.73 -27.04 63.22
CA GLY A 1010 14.24 -26.68 61.90
C GLY A 1010 14.95 -27.89 61.28
N GLU A 1011 16.19 -27.69 60.83
CA GLU A 1011 17.02 -28.77 60.25
C GLU A 1011 17.82 -29.56 61.31
N GLU A 1012 17.88 -29.12 62.58
CA GLU A 1012 18.57 -29.87 63.62
C GLU A 1012 17.73 -31.05 64.14
N THR A 1013 18.21 -32.27 63.93
CA THR A 1013 17.70 -33.49 64.56
C THR A 1013 18.49 -33.81 65.83
N ILE A 1014 17.80 -33.96 66.97
CA ILE A 1014 18.41 -34.29 68.27
C ILE A 1014 17.72 -35.52 68.84
N VAL A 1015 18.48 -36.53 69.27
CA VAL A 1015 17.94 -37.74 69.90
C VAL A 1015 18.30 -37.84 71.39
N HIS A 1016 17.39 -38.42 72.17
CA HIS A 1016 17.52 -38.61 73.61
C HIS A 1016 16.84 -39.93 74.03
N ARG A 1017 17.43 -40.68 74.96
CA ARG A 1017 16.80 -41.91 75.47
C ARG A 1017 15.75 -41.57 76.53
N ILE A 1018 14.53 -42.08 76.40
CA ILE A 1018 13.48 -41.94 77.41
C ILE A 1018 13.04 -43.31 77.92
N VAL A 1019 12.69 -43.37 79.21
CA VAL A 1019 12.17 -44.58 79.85
C VAL A 1019 10.76 -44.30 80.33
N LYS A 1020 9.79 -45.01 79.77
CA LYS A 1020 8.42 -45.04 80.26
C LYS A 1020 8.34 -46.05 81.40
N LEU A 1021 7.88 -45.60 82.57
CA LEU A 1021 7.49 -46.45 83.71
C LEU A 1021 6.17 -47.15 83.43
#